data_AF-A0AAV6CKK6-F1
#
_entry.id   AF-A0AAV6CKK6-F1
#
_cell.length_a   1.000
_cell.length_b   1.000
_cell.length_c   1.000
_cell.angle_alpha   90.00
_cell.angle_beta   90.00
_cell.angle_gamma   90.00
#
_symmetry.space_group_name_H-M   'P 1'
#
loop_
_entity.id
_entity.type
_entity.pdbx_description
1 polymer ?
#
loop_
_entity_poly.entity_id
_entity_poly.type
_entity_poly.pdbx_seq_one_letter_code
_entity_poly.pdbx_strand_id
1 'polypeptide(L)'
;MSSPAAPPALAIPFEQIARLPAVGDNVAIAVRRLEPGTRIAVDGSEITIRHTIMEGHRFAIAPIPVGGPLLSWNLPFGEAIAAIAPGDYVSNAKTLEALAIRQLNFALPSAPNFKDARIAYKLDPGTFSPGQQVPPVKNPAQFDGYDRGQRGIGTRNYILVLGTSSLTGSFAKLVARQFTDVSTRFPNVSGVVPVAHTEGGEPLKPNNLEITLRTLAGFVTHPNLAAVIAVDQGDETVNNALLRAYLQEHNYPTDFPIHFYSITQTFDTALAEVCDLVRQVLPSANACARAPQPLSGLRIGLQCGGSDAFSGISANPLLGIIAREIVRHGGSANLAETDELIGAEPYVLANVRNLETAERFLKMADWFSEHAGYHGFSAEGNPSAGNIYRGLYNIVVKSIGAARKKDPAVRLDYAIDYAEPMRDAGFYFMNSPGNDLESISGQVAAGCNLIIFTTGNGSITNFPFLPTIKIMTTTARFNLLSRDMDFNAGRYLDGEAMETLGAEAFDLTLKVASGEKSAGERAGHSQAQLWRNWRQTSTASASKTRAELRAPSGTPLPLRSGLRAVQLSSARPAADIGLILPTSLCSSQVAAAIADKLNRELYDAPRAGIQRFVTLPHTEGCAVSAADNEEIQLRVMLGHLMHPRVASALLMEHGCEKIHNDAMRRALAGARLRADDYGWASVQLDGGIDRVTEKVKQHFSERKLSSERSPAQTVGLILDREVPAFLVNALADIAAGVIGEGGTIIVPEFGGAQALISRMSAAPNAEATLHFAERPTAAGLHLMDAPSAHAVEVITALGGAGCDLIVVATQSRPWQAHPFIPVVQIAASASAHPEEFDVFATEESPQFTRGLAGALEDALAGRLVPKMQQRGNVDFQLSRGQFGVTL
;
A
#
# COMPACT_ATOMS: atom_id res chain seq x y z
N MET A 1 -6.37 32.42 -59.76
CA MET A 1 -6.95 31.08 -59.57
C MET A 1 -6.79 30.74 -58.10
N SER A 2 -7.85 30.92 -57.32
CA SER A 2 -7.94 30.51 -55.92
C SER A 2 -8.04 28.99 -55.87
N SER A 3 -7.20 28.34 -55.04
CA SER A 3 -7.35 26.91 -54.74
C SER A 3 -8.78 26.62 -54.28
N PRO A 4 -9.43 25.54 -54.75
CA PRO A 4 -10.74 25.16 -54.23
C PRO A 4 -10.59 24.86 -52.74
N ALA A 5 -11.44 25.51 -51.93
CA ALA A 5 -11.53 25.23 -50.51
C ALA A 5 -11.77 23.74 -50.31
N ALA A 6 -10.99 23.09 -49.44
CA ALA A 6 -11.23 21.72 -49.05
C ALA A 6 -12.68 21.60 -48.54
N PRO A 7 -13.44 20.55 -48.91
CA PRO A 7 -14.79 20.37 -48.42
C PRO A 7 -14.78 20.39 -46.89
N PRO A 8 -15.78 21.04 -46.24
CA PRO A 8 -15.84 21.09 -44.78
C PRO A 8 -15.84 19.65 -44.25
N ALA A 9 -14.96 19.37 -43.29
CA ALA A 9 -14.91 18.06 -42.66
C ALA A 9 -16.31 17.70 -42.12
N LEU A 10 -16.79 16.52 -42.48
CA LEU A 10 -18.07 15.99 -42.01
C LEU A 10 -18.04 15.88 -40.49
N ALA A 11 -19.18 16.15 -39.85
CA ALA A 11 -19.32 16.00 -38.40
C ALA A 11 -19.05 14.54 -38.01
N ILE A 12 -18.21 14.35 -36.99
CA ILE A 12 -17.84 13.02 -36.51
C ILE A 12 -19.00 12.47 -35.68
N PRO A 13 -19.42 11.21 -35.87
CA PRO A 13 -20.45 10.60 -35.02
C PRO A 13 -20.04 10.59 -33.54
N PHE A 14 -20.95 10.94 -32.64
CA PHE A 14 -20.70 11.06 -31.21
C PHE A 14 -20.04 9.82 -30.60
N GLU A 15 -20.54 8.64 -30.96
CA GLU A 15 -20.08 7.34 -30.47
C GLU A 15 -18.66 6.96 -30.91
N GLN A 16 -18.05 7.70 -31.84
CA GLN A 16 -16.64 7.49 -32.19
C GLN A 16 -15.67 8.27 -31.31
N ILE A 17 -16.16 9.26 -30.55
CA ILE A 17 -15.29 10.23 -29.86
C ILE A 17 -15.70 10.53 -28.43
N ALA A 18 -16.91 10.17 -28.01
CA ALA A 18 -17.38 10.40 -26.67
C ALA A 18 -18.37 9.32 -26.19
N ARG A 19 -18.55 9.23 -24.88
CA ARG A 19 -19.57 8.41 -24.21
C ARG A 19 -20.40 9.30 -23.30
N LEU A 20 -21.71 9.08 -23.32
CA LEU A 20 -22.62 9.64 -22.33
C LEU A 20 -22.81 8.61 -21.20
N PRO A 21 -22.60 8.95 -19.92
CA PRO A 21 -22.65 7.96 -18.83
C PRO A 21 -24.04 7.32 -18.65
N ALA A 22 -25.11 8.09 -18.78
CA ALA A 22 -26.48 7.61 -18.87
C ALA A 22 -27.35 8.51 -19.76
N VAL A 23 -28.44 7.94 -20.30
CA VAL A 23 -29.48 8.73 -20.96
C VAL A 23 -30.06 9.73 -19.94
N GLY A 24 -30.10 11.01 -20.31
CA GLY A 24 -30.52 12.12 -19.45
C GLY A 24 -29.37 12.99 -18.93
N ASP A 25 -28.11 12.51 -19.02
CA ASP A 25 -26.96 13.33 -18.69
C ASP A 25 -26.74 14.45 -19.72
N ASN A 26 -26.16 15.56 -19.27
CA ASN A 26 -25.88 16.75 -20.09
C ASN A 26 -24.38 16.98 -20.36
N VAL A 27 -23.51 16.09 -19.85
CA VAL A 27 -22.06 16.16 -19.96
C VAL A 27 -21.51 14.81 -20.44
N ALA A 28 -20.80 14.83 -21.57
CA ALA A 28 -20.17 13.66 -22.16
C ALA A 28 -18.69 13.56 -21.81
N ILE A 29 -18.12 12.35 -21.91
CA ILE A 29 -16.71 12.04 -21.64
C ILE A 29 -16.03 11.73 -22.97
N ALA A 30 -14.95 12.42 -23.30
CA ALA A 30 -14.20 12.19 -24.51
C ALA A 30 -13.38 10.89 -24.41
N VAL A 31 -13.45 10.01 -25.42
CA VAL A 31 -12.65 8.77 -25.49
C VAL A 31 -11.30 8.96 -26.21
N ARG A 32 -11.01 10.19 -26.65
CA ARG A 32 -9.72 10.60 -27.21
C ARG A 32 -9.58 12.12 -27.07
N ARG A 33 -8.36 12.64 -27.30
CA ARG A 33 -8.15 14.10 -27.37
C ARG A 33 -8.96 14.69 -28.54
N LEU A 34 -9.70 15.77 -28.27
CA LEU A 34 -10.48 16.52 -29.25
C LEU A 34 -9.90 17.93 -29.39
N GLU A 35 -9.66 18.37 -30.62
CA GLU A 35 -9.12 19.71 -30.87
C GLU A 35 -10.23 20.75 -31.07
N PRO A 36 -9.95 22.05 -30.80
CA PRO A 36 -10.84 23.14 -31.14
C PRO A 36 -11.26 23.09 -32.61
N GLY A 37 -12.54 23.36 -32.88
CA GLY A 37 -13.13 23.27 -34.22
C GLY A 37 -13.60 21.87 -34.63
N THR A 38 -13.36 20.84 -33.81
CA THR A 38 -13.95 19.50 -34.05
C THR A 38 -15.48 19.58 -34.04
N ARG A 39 -16.12 19.16 -35.13
CA ARG A 39 -17.58 19.12 -35.29
C ARG A 39 -18.11 17.72 -34.96
N ILE A 40 -19.12 17.65 -34.11
CA ILE A 40 -19.68 16.40 -33.57
C ILE A 40 -21.18 16.34 -33.88
N ALA A 41 -21.63 15.22 -34.44
CA ALA A 41 -23.05 14.95 -34.61
C ALA A 41 -23.62 14.30 -33.35
N VAL A 42 -24.57 14.96 -32.67
CA VAL A 42 -25.24 14.49 -31.45
C VAL A 42 -26.75 14.64 -31.64
N ASP A 43 -27.52 13.55 -31.59
CA ASP A 43 -28.99 13.55 -31.69
C ASP A 43 -29.55 14.39 -32.85
N GLY A 44 -28.91 14.32 -34.03
CA GLY A 44 -29.32 15.08 -35.22
C GLY A 44 -28.94 16.58 -35.19
N SER A 45 -28.28 17.04 -34.14
CA SER A 45 -27.69 18.38 -34.01
C SER A 45 -26.17 18.33 -34.17
N GLU A 46 -25.56 19.48 -34.46
CA GLU A 46 -24.11 19.62 -34.58
C GLU A 46 -23.55 20.50 -33.47
N ILE A 47 -22.52 19.99 -32.79
CA ILE A 47 -21.79 20.67 -31.73
C ILE A 47 -20.35 20.91 -32.18
N THR A 48 -19.78 22.08 -31.86
CA THR A 48 -18.38 22.40 -32.15
C THR A 48 -17.58 22.51 -30.86
N ILE A 49 -16.48 21.76 -30.77
CA ILE A 49 -15.55 21.82 -29.64
C ILE A 49 -14.81 23.15 -29.63
N ARG A 50 -14.82 23.84 -28.48
CA ARG A 50 -14.22 25.20 -28.36
C ARG A 50 -12.79 25.21 -27.82
N HIS A 51 -12.45 24.25 -26.97
CA HIS A 51 -11.13 24.11 -26.36
C HIS A 51 -10.62 22.69 -26.60
N THR A 52 -9.31 22.48 -26.55
CA THR A 52 -8.77 21.11 -26.57
C THR A 52 -9.32 20.36 -25.35
N ILE A 53 -10.05 19.27 -25.60
CA ILE A 53 -10.55 18.37 -24.55
C ILE A 53 -9.63 17.15 -24.52
N MET A 54 -9.07 16.86 -23.35
CA MET A 54 -8.25 15.67 -23.16
C MET A 54 -9.11 14.39 -23.16
N GLU A 55 -8.49 13.25 -23.46
CA GLU A 55 -9.11 11.94 -23.22
C GLU A 55 -9.52 11.81 -21.75
N GLY A 56 -10.73 11.27 -21.51
CA GLY A 56 -11.35 11.15 -20.18
C GLY A 56 -11.97 12.45 -19.66
N HIS A 57 -11.67 13.60 -20.26
CA HIS A 57 -12.25 14.87 -19.84
C HIS A 57 -13.62 15.11 -20.49
N ARG A 58 -14.32 16.10 -19.94
CA ARG A 58 -15.75 16.27 -20.12
C ARG A 58 -16.12 17.54 -20.87
N PHE A 59 -17.17 17.45 -21.67
CA PHE A 59 -17.76 18.60 -22.36
C PHE A 59 -19.28 18.54 -22.34
N ALA A 60 -19.93 19.70 -22.41
CA ALA A 60 -21.38 19.80 -22.42
C ALA A 60 -21.94 19.35 -23.77
N ILE A 61 -23.02 18.56 -23.75
CA ILE A 61 -23.77 18.18 -24.96
C ILE A 61 -25.09 18.95 -25.13
N ALA A 62 -25.52 19.66 -24.08
CA ALA A 62 -26.70 20.50 -24.05
C ALA A 62 -26.38 21.83 -23.36
N PRO A 63 -27.16 22.91 -23.58
CA PRO A 63 -27.01 24.15 -22.84
C PRO A 63 -27.26 23.94 -21.34
N ILE A 64 -26.38 24.47 -20.49
CA ILE A 64 -26.52 24.42 -19.03
C ILE A 64 -26.53 25.88 -18.52
N PRO A 65 -27.67 26.37 -17.99
CA PRO A 65 -27.77 27.73 -17.47
C PRO A 65 -26.99 27.87 -16.16
N VAL A 66 -26.70 29.12 -15.75
CA VAL A 66 -26.14 29.41 -14.42
C VAL A 66 -27.06 28.85 -13.34
N GLY A 67 -26.49 28.17 -12.34
CA GLY A 67 -27.23 27.44 -11.31
C GLY A 67 -27.77 26.08 -11.76
N GLY A 68 -27.63 25.73 -13.05
CA GLY A 68 -28.06 24.45 -13.59
C GLY A 68 -27.16 23.28 -13.14
N PRO A 69 -27.72 22.07 -12.95
CA PRO A 69 -26.94 20.92 -12.53
C PRO A 69 -26.14 20.33 -13.69
N LEU A 70 -24.92 19.90 -13.41
CA LEU A 70 -24.13 19.03 -14.29
C LEU A 70 -24.32 17.59 -13.84
N LEU A 71 -24.76 16.73 -14.76
CA LEU A 71 -25.22 15.37 -14.47
C LEU A 71 -24.25 14.31 -14.99
N SER A 72 -24.06 13.26 -14.19
CA SER A 72 -23.40 12.01 -14.57
C SER A 72 -24.15 10.85 -13.92
N TRP A 73 -24.60 9.87 -14.72
CA TRP A 73 -25.54 8.82 -14.31
C TRP A 73 -26.82 9.37 -13.67
N ASN A 74 -27.36 10.46 -14.22
CA ASN A 74 -28.54 11.19 -13.74
C ASN A 74 -28.41 11.75 -12.31
N LEU A 75 -27.18 11.83 -11.79
CA LEU A 75 -26.89 12.42 -10.49
C LEU A 75 -26.07 13.70 -10.67
N PRO A 76 -26.38 14.77 -9.95
CA PRO A 76 -25.63 16.01 -10.05
C PRO A 76 -24.27 15.87 -9.37
N PHE A 77 -23.22 16.23 -10.10
CA PHE A 77 -21.86 16.31 -9.57
C PHE A 77 -21.34 17.76 -9.46
N GLY A 78 -22.06 18.70 -10.07
CA GLY A 78 -21.65 20.09 -10.10
C GLY A 78 -22.82 21.03 -10.38
N GLU A 79 -22.63 22.30 -10.05
CA GLU A 79 -23.54 23.38 -10.36
C GLU A 79 -22.80 24.41 -11.23
N ALA A 80 -23.41 24.79 -12.35
CA ALA A 80 -22.83 25.75 -13.27
C ALA A 80 -22.74 27.15 -12.62
N ILE A 81 -21.54 27.75 -12.62
CA ILE A 81 -21.32 29.12 -12.11
C ILE A 81 -21.25 30.15 -13.25
N ALA A 82 -21.22 29.66 -14.49
CA ALA A 82 -21.34 30.43 -15.72
C ALA A 82 -22.24 29.63 -16.69
N ALA A 83 -22.84 30.29 -17.68
CA ALA A 83 -23.57 29.56 -18.72
C ALA A 83 -22.59 28.67 -19.51
N ILE A 84 -22.92 27.39 -19.69
CA ILE A 84 -22.11 26.41 -20.42
C ILE A 84 -22.86 26.05 -21.70
N ALA A 85 -22.26 26.34 -22.86
CA ALA A 85 -22.82 26.00 -24.15
C ALA A 85 -22.40 24.58 -24.58
N PRO A 86 -23.17 23.91 -25.46
CA PRO A 86 -22.73 22.67 -26.07
C PRO A 86 -21.33 22.80 -26.69
N GLY A 87 -20.45 21.84 -26.41
CA GLY A 87 -19.06 21.81 -26.88
C GLY A 87 -18.06 22.55 -25.99
N ASP A 88 -18.53 23.21 -24.92
CA ASP A 88 -17.65 23.80 -23.92
C ASP A 88 -17.02 22.71 -23.04
N TYR A 89 -15.73 22.87 -22.77
CA TYR A 89 -15.00 22.07 -21.80
C TYR A 89 -15.53 22.38 -20.40
N VAL A 90 -16.04 21.37 -19.70
CA VAL A 90 -16.47 21.45 -18.31
C VAL A 90 -15.25 21.36 -17.38
N SER A 91 -15.03 22.36 -16.53
CA SER A 91 -13.90 22.41 -15.59
C SER A 91 -14.21 23.20 -14.32
N ASN A 92 -13.84 22.66 -13.15
CA ASN A 92 -13.86 23.37 -11.86
C ASN A 92 -12.45 23.90 -11.54
N ALA A 93 -12.32 24.67 -10.44
CA ALA A 93 -11.04 25.27 -10.03
C ALA A 93 -9.95 24.20 -9.81
N LYS A 94 -10.28 23.13 -9.07
CA LYS A 94 -9.36 22.02 -8.77
C LYS A 94 -8.80 21.37 -10.04
N THR A 95 -9.64 21.16 -11.05
CA THR A 95 -9.22 20.57 -12.32
C THR A 95 -8.24 21.49 -13.04
N LEU A 96 -8.52 22.78 -13.12
CA LEU A 96 -7.61 23.73 -13.77
C LEU A 96 -6.27 23.84 -13.02
N GLU A 97 -6.27 23.86 -11.68
CA GLU A 97 -5.05 23.87 -10.86
C GLU A 97 -4.19 22.61 -11.08
N ALA A 98 -4.80 21.43 -11.04
CA ALA A 98 -4.11 20.16 -11.25
C ALA A 98 -3.54 20.02 -12.67
N LEU A 99 -4.21 20.59 -13.67
CA LEU A 99 -3.73 20.60 -15.05
C LEU A 99 -2.66 21.69 -15.28
N ALA A 100 -2.74 22.85 -14.62
CA ALA A 100 -1.80 23.96 -14.78
C ALA A 100 -0.37 23.63 -14.32
N ILE A 101 -0.22 22.67 -13.39
CA ILE A 101 1.10 22.19 -12.95
C ILE A 101 1.74 21.18 -13.92
N ARG A 102 1.07 20.82 -15.03
CA ARG A 102 1.55 19.89 -16.05
C ARG A 102 2.07 20.66 -17.27
N GLN A 103 3.06 20.11 -17.96
CA GLN A 103 3.52 20.65 -19.25
C GLN A 103 2.54 20.26 -20.36
N LEU A 104 1.55 21.11 -20.62
CA LEU A 104 0.58 20.93 -21.70
C LEU A 104 0.96 21.77 -22.91
N ASN A 105 0.75 21.24 -24.11
CA ASN A 105 1.04 21.92 -25.38
C ASN A 105 -0.17 22.63 -25.99
N PHE A 106 -1.19 22.91 -25.17
CA PHE A 106 -2.43 23.59 -25.55
C PHE A 106 -2.92 24.48 -24.39
N ALA A 107 -3.79 25.44 -24.71
CA ALA A 107 -4.38 26.34 -23.71
C ALA A 107 -5.56 25.67 -22.99
N LEU A 108 -5.59 25.81 -21.66
CA LEU A 108 -6.74 25.46 -20.83
C LEU A 108 -7.79 26.58 -20.84
N PRO A 109 -9.05 26.29 -20.47
CA PRO A 109 -10.04 27.34 -20.16
C PRO A 109 -9.47 28.36 -19.16
N SER A 110 -9.76 29.64 -19.36
CA SER A 110 -9.20 30.73 -18.53
C SER A 110 -9.82 30.83 -17.14
N ALA A 111 -11.00 30.25 -16.94
CA ALA A 111 -11.73 30.27 -15.68
C ALA A 111 -12.59 29.00 -15.52
N PRO A 112 -12.86 28.55 -14.29
CA PRO A 112 -13.79 27.45 -14.04
C PRO A 112 -15.23 27.85 -14.41
N ASN A 113 -16.03 26.88 -14.86
CA ASN A 113 -17.43 27.09 -15.25
C ASN A 113 -18.44 26.32 -14.39
N PHE A 114 -17.97 25.46 -13.47
CA PHE A 114 -18.81 24.86 -12.44
C PHE A 114 -18.11 24.78 -11.08
N LYS A 115 -18.89 24.67 -10.01
CA LYS A 115 -18.44 24.33 -8.66
C LYS A 115 -18.96 22.95 -8.27
N ASP A 116 -18.22 22.25 -7.41
CA ASP A 116 -18.63 20.94 -6.90
C ASP A 116 -19.99 21.04 -6.20
N ALA A 117 -20.89 20.11 -6.47
CA ALA A 117 -22.18 20.02 -5.83
C ALA A 117 -22.39 18.58 -5.35
N ARG A 118 -22.52 18.40 -4.04
CA ARG A 118 -22.92 17.14 -3.41
C ARG A 118 -24.31 17.30 -2.82
N ILE A 119 -25.25 16.46 -3.24
CA ILE A 119 -26.57 16.39 -2.62
C ILE A 119 -26.49 15.38 -1.48
N ALA A 120 -26.72 15.85 -0.25
CA ALA A 120 -26.83 14.96 0.90
C ALA A 120 -28.05 14.04 0.72
N TYR A 121 -27.82 12.74 0.67
CA TYR A 121 -28.90 11.76 0.64
C TYR A 121 -29.63 11.74 1.98
N LYS A 122 -30.97 11.79 1.92
CA LYS A 122 -31.83 11.66 3.09
C LYS A 122 -32.69 10.43 2.91
N LEU A 123 -32.45 9.42 3.75
CA LEU A 123 -33.32 8.26 3.83
C LEU A 123 -34.65 8.69 4.47
N ASP A 124 -35.75 8.45 3.76
CA ASP A 124 -37.10 8.67 4.28
C ASP A 124 -37.77 7.31 4.54
N PRO A 125 -37.87 6.88 5.82
CA PRO A 125 -38.52 5.62 6.17
C PRO A 125 -39.97 5.52 5.70
N GLY A 126 -40.67 6.65 5.49
CA GLY A 126 -42.06 6.68 5.06
C GLY A 126 -42.26 6.34 3.58
N THR A 127 -41.23 6.53 2.75
CA THR A 127 -41.24 6.22 1.31
C THR A 127 -40.33 5.04 0.95
N PHE A 128 -39.66 4.45 1.94
CA PHE A 128 -38.78 3.30 1.76
C PHE A 128 -39.56 2.05 1.32
N SER A 129 -39.05 1.35 0.31
CA SER A 129 -39.56 0.04 -0.11
C SER A 129 -38.41 -0.97 -0.19
N PRO A 130 -38.56 -2.17 0.40
CA PRO A 130 -37.58 -3.25 0.27
C PRO A 130 -37.33 -3.62 -1.19
N GLY A 131 -36.05 -3.67 -1.55
CA GLY A 131 -35.58 -4.11 -2.85
C GLY A 131 -35.84 -5.60 -3.12
N GLN A 132 -35.96 -5.96 -4.40
CA GLN A 132 -36.04 -7.35 -4.84
C GLN A 132 -34.68 -7.83 -5.32
N GLN A 133 -34.28 -9.04 -4.93
CA GLN A 133 -33.06 -9.65 -5.42
C GLN A 133 -33.27 -10.22 -6.83
N VAL A 134 -32.22 -10.25 -7.63
CA VAL A 134 -32.25 -10.87 -8.96
C VAL A 134 -32.66 -12.34 -8.88
N PRO A 135 -33.45 -12.84 -9.85
CA PRO A 135 -33.96 -14.21 -9.81
C PRO A 135 -32.81 -15.22 -9.95
N PRO A 136 -32.81 -16.29 -9.13
CA PRO A 136 -31.78 -17.32 -9.22
C PRO A 136 -31.87 -18.05 -10.56
N VAL A 137 -30.73 -18.54 -11.06
CA VAL A 137 -30.71 -19.42 -12.22
C VAL A 137 -31.27 -20.80 -11.86
N LYS A 138 -31.97 -21.44 -12.81
CA LYS A 138 -32.54 -22.78 -12.59
C LYS A 138 -31.47 -23.86 -12.40
N ASN A 139 -30.36 -23.75 -13.14
CA ASN A 139 -29.24 -24.68 -13.10
C ASN A 139 -27.97 -23.89 -12.77
N PRO A 140 -27.61 -23.76 -11.48
CA PRO A 140 -26.38 -23.08 -11.09
C PRO A 140 -25.15 -23.77 -11.67
N ALA A 141 -24.25 -22.97 -12.24
CA ALA A 141 -22.93 -23.40 -12.68
C ALA A 141 -22.07 -23.95 -11.52
N GLN A 142 -20.96 -24.59 -11.90
CA GLN A 142 -19.97 -25.17 -11.00
C GLN A 142 -18.57 -24.63 -11.34
N PHE A 143 -17.61 -24.82 -10.44
CA PHE A 143 -16.19 -24.60 -10.66
C PHE A 143 -15.37 -25.66 -9.92
N ASP A 144 -14.13 -25.92 -10.36
CA ASP A 144 -13.27 -26.93 -9.72
C ASP A 144 -12.58 -26.38 -8.45
N GLY A 145 -13.16 -26.68 -7.30
CA GLY A 145 -12.75 -26.15 -6.00
C GLY A 145 -12.31 -27.22 -4.99
N TYR A 146 -11.89 -26.77 -3.81
CA TYR A 146 -11.56 -27.59 -2.65
C TYR A 146 -12.65 -27.44 -1.59
N ASP A 147 -13.41 -28.50 -1.32
CA ASP A 147 -14.38 -28.47 -0.22
C ASP A 147 -13.67 -28.41 1.14
N ARG A 148 -14.01 -27.41 1.96
CA ARG A 148 -13.49 -27.21 3.32
C ARG A 148 -14.59 -27.26 4.38
N GLY A 149 -15.76 -27.81 4.06
CA GLY A 149 -16.90 -27.88 4.97
C GLY A 149 -17.35 -26.50 5.43
N GLN A 150 -17.37 -26.26 6.74
CA GLN A 150 -17.83 -25.01 7.34
C GLN A 150 -17.02 -23.77 6.92
N ARG A 151 -15.78 -23.95 6.43
CA ARG A 151 -14.94 -22.86 5.90
C ARG A 151 -15.36 -22.40 4.49
N GLY A 152 -16.21 -23.17 3.81
CA GLY A 152 -16.63 -22.92 2.43
C GLY A 152 -15.78 -23.68 1.40
N ILE A 153 -15.71 -23.16 0.17
CA ILE A 153 -15.01 -23.81 -0.95
C ILE A 153 -13.80 -22.98 -1.33
N GLY A 154 -12.62 -23.61 -1.42
CA GLY A 154 -11.38 -22.96 -1.81
C GLY A 154 -11.19 -22.95 -3.33
N THR A 155 -10.73 -21.82 -3.88
CA THR A 155 -10.23 -21.72 -5.27
C THR A 155 -8.76 -22.12 -5.38
N ARG A 156 -8.03 -22.19 -4.26
CA ARG A 156 -6.61 -22.56 -4.16
C ARG A 156 -6.36 -23.45 -2.94
N ASN A 157 -5.15 -23.98 -2.83
CA ASN A 157 -4.73 -24.88 -1.75
C ASN A 157 -3.34 -24.52 -1.25
N TYR A 158 -3.25 -23.44 -0.48
CA TYR A 158 -2.01 -22.92 0.08
C TYR A 158 -1.77 -23.41 1.51
N ILE A 159 -0.52 -23.36 1.93
CA ILE A 159 -0.13 -23.36 3.35
C ILE A 159 0.26 -21.93 3.70
N LEU A 160 -0.33 -21.39 4.75
CA LEU A 160 -0.06 -20.03 5.20
C LEU A 160 0.95 -20.04 6.36
N VAL A 161 2.01 -19.25 6.25
CA VAL A 161 2.83 -18.83 7.39
C VAL A 161 2.42 -17.41 7.78
N LEU A 162 1.70 -17.27 8.89
CA LEU A 162 1.12 -16.01 9.34
C LEU A 162 1.97 -15.43 10.46
N GLY A 163 2.54 -14.24 10.28
CA GLY A 163 2.99 -13.45 11.42
C GLY A 163 1.78 -12.82 12.11
N THR A 164 1.63 -12.99 13.43
CA THR A 164 0.51 -12.36 14.18
C THR A 164 0.71 -10.85 14.35
N SER A 165 1.93 -10.37 14.17
CA SER A 165 2.27 -8.95 14.16
C SER A 165 3.37 -8.63 13.14
N SER A 166 3.71 -7.35 13.04
CA SER A 166 4.87 -6.87 12.28
C SER A 166 6.21 -7.44 12.73
N LEU A 167 6.35 -7.83 14.01
CA LEU A 167 7.61 -8.33 14.59
C LEU A 167 8.01 -9.71 14.03
N THR A 168 7.05 -10.49 13.52
CA THR A 168 7.29 -11.83 12.95
C THR A 168 7.11 -11.88 11.44
N GLY A 169 6.83 -10.75 10.78
CA GLY A 169 6.60 -10.70 9.34
C GLY A 169 7.81 -11.10 8.50
N SER A 170 9.01 -10.69 8.89
CA SER A 170 10.27 -11.10 8.23
C SER A 170 10.58 -12.58 8.45
N PHE A 171 10.35 -13.10 9.66
CA PHE A 171 10.46 -14.53 9.96
C PHE A 171 9.52 -15.37 9.08
N ALA A 172 8.25 -14.97 8.95
CA ALA A 172 7.29 -15.65 8.07
C ALA A 172 7.74 -15.66 6.60
N LYS A 173 8.27 -14.54 6.10
CA LYS A 173 8.87 -14.45 4.75
C LYS A 173 10.05 -15.41 4.58
N LEU A 174 10.92 -15.53 5.59
CA LEU A 174 12.07 -16.44 5.56
C LEU A 174 11.65 -17.91 5.53
N VAL A 175 10.64 -18.31 6.30
CA VAL A 175 10.07 -19.66 6.23
C VAL A 175 9.56 -19.94 4.83
N ALA A 176 8.70 -19.08 4.26
CA ALA A 176 8.10 -19.31 2.95
C ALA A 176 9.16 -19.42 1.83
N ARG A 177 10.27 -18.67 1.93
CA ARG A 177 11.40 -18.75 0.99
C ARG A 177 12.06 -20.14 0.95
N GLN A 178 11.96 -20.94 2.02
CA GLN A 178 12.48 -22.32 2.06
C GLN A 178 11.66 -23.32 1.21
N PHE A 179 10.49 -22.91 0.70
CA PHE A 179 9.52 -23.78 0.03
C PHE A 179 9.10 -23.26 -1.36
N THR A 180 9.99 -22.54 -2.05
CA THR A 180 9.68 -21.95 -3.37
C THR A 180 9.45 -22.99 -4.47
N ASP A 181 9.97 -24.20 -4.32
CA ASP A 181 9.82 -25.33 -5.25
C ASP A 181 8.65 -26.28 -4.90
N VAL A 182 7.90 -25.99 -3.83
CA VAL A 182 6.96 -26.94 -3.22
C VAL A 182 5.88 -27.45 -4.17
N SER A 183 5.36 -26.59 -5.06
CA SER A 183 4.31 -26.93 -6.02
C SER A 183 4.79 -27.89 -7.12
N THR A 184 6.11 -27.99 -7.34
CA THR A 184 6.68 -28.99 -8.26
C THR A 184 6.72 -30.38 -7.64
N ARG A 185 6.87 -30.45 -6.31
CA ARG A 185 6.96 -31.71 -5.55
C ARG A 185 5.61 -32.19 -5.03
N PHE A 186 4.69 -31.27 -4.77
CA PHE A 186 3.35 -31.50 -4.27
C PHE A 186 2.35 -30.80 -5.21
N PRO A 187 1.92 -31.46 -6.31
CA PRO A 187 1.18 -30.81 -7.40
C PRO A 187 -0.20 -30.27 -7.00
N ASN A 188 -0.80 -30.76 -5.90
CA ASN A 188 -2.05 -30.24 -5.39
C ASN A 188 -1.86 -29.07 -4.41
N VAL A 189 -0.63 -28.77 -3.99
CA VAL A 189 -0.30 -27.63 -3.13
C VAL A 189 0.05 -26.43 -4.01
N SER A 190 -0.74 -25.36 -3.88
CA SER A 190 -0.55 -24.13 -4.66
C SER A 190 0.74 -23.40 -4.28
N GLY A 191 1.15 -23.50 -3.01
CA GLY A 191 2.40 -22.92 -2.50
C GLY A 191 2.41 -22.84 -0.97
N VAL A 192 3.56 -22.43 -0.42
CA VAL A 192 3.69 -21.96 0.96
C VAL A 192 3.91 -20.45 0.88
N VAL A 193 3.03 -19.67 1.50
CA VAL A 193 3.05 -18.20 1.35
C VAL A 193 3.06 -17.50 2.70
N PRO A 194 3.78 -16.37 2.83
CA PRO A 194 3.75 -15.58 4.04
C PRO A 194 2.61 -14.56 4.00
N VAL A 195 1.99 -14.31 5.15
CA VAL A 195 1.32 -13.04 5.42
C VAL A 195 2.15 -12.29 6.44
N ALA A 196 2.70 -11.16 6.00
CA ALA A 196 3.45 -10.21 6.80
C ALA A 196 2.79 -8.85 6.65
N HIS A 197 2.48 -8.20 7.77
CA HIS A 197 1.78 -6.93 7.84
C HIS A 197 2.45 -5.99 8.85
N THR A 198 1.98 -4.76 8.98
CA THR A 198 2.63 -3.72 9.81
C THR A 198 1.96 -3.49 11.18
N GLU A 199 1.03 -4.36 11.57
CA GLU A 199 0.18 -4.12 12.76
C GLU A 199 0.63 -4.95 13.95
N GLY A 200 0.31 -4.47 15.16
CA GLY A 200 0.46 -5.25 16.39
C GLY A 200 1.88 -5.31 16.98
N GLY A 201 2.89 -4.70 16.35
CA GLY A 201 4.27 -4.72 16.86
C GLY A 201 4.62 -3.62 17.86
N GLU A 202 3.66 -2.79 18.27
CA GLU A 202 3.86 -1.80 19.32
C GLU A 202 3.62 -2.38 20.72
N PRO A 203 4.30 -1.85 21.76
CA PRO A 203 4.17 -2.35 23.14
C PRO A 203 2.83 -1.97 23.80
N LEU A 204 2.08 -1.05 23.21
CA LEU A 204 0.77 -0.64 23.69
C LEU A 204 -0.33 -1.36 22.92
N LYS A 205 -1.49 -1.52 23.55
CA LYS A 205 -2.70 -2.03 22.90
C LYS A 205 -3.02 -1.19 21.66
N PRO A 206 -2.98 -1.76 20.43
CA PRO A 206 -3.35 -1.03 19.22
C PRO A 206 -4.80 -0.56 19.30
N ASN A 207 -5.11 0.62 18.77
CA ASN A 207 -6.48 1.12 18.79
C ASN A 207 -7.42 0.34 17.85
N ASN A 208 -6.83 -0.34 16.87
CA ASN A 208 -7.46 -1.21 15.89
C ASN A 208 -7.33 -2.70 16.27
N LEU A 209 -7.09 -3.03 17.56
CA LEU A 209 -6.88 -4.43 17.98
C LEU A 209 -8.01 -5.37 17.52
N GLU A 210 -9.26 -4.95 17.70
CA GLU A 210 -10.44 -5.74 17.29
C GLU A 210 -10.42 -6.03 15.78
N ILE A 211 -10.16 -5.00 14.97
CA ILE A 211 -10.04 -5.11 13.52
C ILE A 211 -8.88 -6.04 13.15
N THR A 212 -7.74 -5.92 13.82
CA THR A 212 -6.57 -6.77 13.59
C THR A 212 -6.88 -8.23 13.89
N LEU A 213 -7.40 -8.55 15.08
CA LEU A 213 -7.73 -9.92 15.48
C LEU A 213 -8.78 -10.55 14.57
N ARG A 214 -9.81 -9.79 14.19
CA ARG A 214 -10.82 -10.25 13.22
C ARG A 214 -10.23 -10.58 11.87
N THR A 215 -9.35 -9.72 11.37
CA THR A 215 -8.69 -9.93 10.07
C THR A 215 -7.80 -11.16 10.09
N LEU A 216 -7.00 -11.33 11.14
CA LEU A 216 -6.17 -12.51 11.35
C LEU A 216 -7.01 -13.79 11.48
N ALA A 217 -8.13 -13.75 12.22
CA ALA A 217 -9.04 -14.88 12.37
C ALA A 217 -9.67 -15.31 11.03
N GLY A 218 -10.10 -14.33 10.22
CA GLY A 218 -10.58 -14.55 8.86
C GLY A 218 -9.53 -15.15 7.94
N PHE A 219 -8.28 -14.66 8.00
CA PHE A 219 -7.16 -15.26 7.26
C PHE A 219 -6.90 -16.70 7.67
N VAL A 220 -6.78 -16.98 8.98
CA VAL A 220 -6.52 -18.33 9.49
C VAL A 220 -7.55 -19.31 8.95
N THR A 221 -8.83 -18.95 8.97
CA THR A 221 -9.92 -19.86 8.59
C THR A 221 -10.29 -19.84 7.10
N HIS A 222 -9.52 -19.15 6.27
CA HIS A 222 -9.85 -18.95 4.87
C HIS A 222 -9.87 -20.27 4.06
N PRO A 223 -10.86 -20.51 3.17
CA PRO A 223 -11.01 -21.80 2.48
C PRO A 223 -9.89 -22.14 1.48
N ASN A 224 -9.12 -21.15 1.03
CA ASN A 224 -7.94 -21.40 0.18
C ASN A 224 -6.75 -22.04 0.93
N LEU A 225 -6.86 -22.22 2.25
CA LEU A 225 -5.79 -22.76 3.09
C LEU A 225 -6.06 -24.22 3.47
N ALA A 226 -5.08 -25.08 3.21
CA ALA A 226 -5.05 -26.44 3.74
C ALA A 226 -4.52 -26.49 5.17
N ALA A 227 -3.57 -25.62 5.50
CA ALA A 227 -2.98 -25.54 6.82
C ALA A 227 -2.46 -24.12 7.09
N VAL A 228 -2.34 -23.79 8.37
CA VAL A 228 -1.80 -22.51 8.85
C VAL A 228 -0.74 -22.76 9.91
N ILE A 229 0.37 -22.03 9.82
CA ILE A 229 1.35 -21.89 10.89
C ILE A 229 1.37 -20.43 11.31
N ALA A 230 0.75 -20.11 12.44
CA ALA A 230 0.71 -18.77 13.02
C ALA A 230 1.88 -18.59 13.99
N VAL A 231 2.69 -17.56 13.76
CA VAL A 231 3.96 -17.34 14.45
C VAL A 231 3.94 -16.01 15.21
N ASP A 232 4.28 -16.07 16.49
CA ASP A 232 4.42 -14.93 17.39
C ASP A 232 5.73 -14.99 18.21
N GLN A 233 6.08 -13.90 18.88
CA GLN A 233 7.17 -13.81 19.86
C GLN A 233 6.76 -14.36 21.24
N GLY A 234 5.45 -14.44 21.49
CA GLY A 234 4.84 -14.98 22.71
C GLY A 234 4.52 -13.94 23.79
N ASP A 235 5.25 -12.83 23.85
CA ASP A 235 5.09 -11.73 24.83
C ASP A 235 4.55 -10.43 24.20
N GLU A 236 4.36 -10.41 22.89
CA GLU A 236 3.87 -9.26 22.16
C GLU A 236 2.36 -9.00 22.34
N THR A 237 1.93 -7.78 22.02
CA THR A 237 0.56 -7.30 22.23
C THR A 237 -0.47 -8.04 21.37
N VAL A 238 -0.11 -8.42 20.14
CA VAL A 238 -0.96 -9.24 19.26
C VAL A 238 -0.28 -10.58 19.05
N ASN A 239 -0.77 -11.58 19.77
CA ASN A 239 -0.12 -12.88 19.90
C ASN A 239 -1.09 -14.05 19.64
N ASN A 240 -0.54 -15.26 19.59
CA ASN A 240 -1.27 -16.49 19.30
C ASN A 240 -2.34 -16.80 20.36
N ALA A 241 -2.14 -16.41 21.62
CA ALA A 241 -3.12 -16.61 22.68
C ALA A 241 -4.39 -15.77 22.44
N LEU A 242 -4.22 -14.48 22.11
CA LEU A 242 -5.34 -13.59 21.76
C LEU A 242 -6.04 -14.04 20.48
N LEU A 243 -5.29 -14.42 19.44
CA LEU A 243 -5.88 -14.91 18.20
C LEU A 243 -6.70 -16.19 18.43
N ARG A 244 -6.18 -17.14 19.23
CA ARG A 244 -6.92 -18.37 19.56
C ARG A 244 -8.18 -18.08 20.38
N ALA A 245 -8.10 -17.19 21.36
CA ALA A 245 -9.26 -16.77 22.14
C ALA A 245 -10.33 -16.12 21.24
N TYR A 246 -9.92 -15.23 20.33
CA TYR A 246 -10.82 -14.58 19.38
C TYR A 246 -11.52 -15.60 18.45
N LEU A 247 -10.75 -16.56 17.90
CA LEU A 247 -11.31 -17.64 17.08
C LEU A 247 -12.39 -18.43 17.83
N GLN A 248 -12.16 -18.75 19.11
CA GLN A 248 -13.10 -19.50 19.94
C GLN A 248 -14.33 -18.68 20.31
N GLU A 249 -14.16 -17.46 20.82
CA GLU A 249 -15.24 -16.57 21.25
C GLU A 249 -16.22 -16.27 20.10
N HIS A 250 -15.69 -16.08 18.90
CA HIS A 250 -16.48 -15.76 17.71
C HIS A 250 -16.88 -16.97 16.85
N ASN A 251 -16.64 -18.19 17.34
CA ASN A 251 -17.04 -19.46 16.70
C ASN A 251 -16.49 -19.63 15.27
N TYR A 252 -15.22 -19.29 15.07
CA TYR A 252 -14.55 -19.55 13.80
C TYR A 252 -14.26 -21.05 13.61
N PRO A 253 -14.43 -21.60 12.40
CA PRO A 253 -14.19 -23.01 12.11
C PRO A 253 -12.70 -23.36 12.14
N THR A 254 -12.28 -24.08 13.18
CA THR A 254 -10.88 -24.43 13.46
C THR A 254 -10.56 -25.93 13.33
N ASP A 255 -11.49 -26.73 12.80
CA ASP A 255 -11.34 -28.17 12.57
C ASP A 255 -10.52 -28.47 11.30
N PHE A 256 -9.26 -28.04 11.30
CA PHE A 256 -8.23 -28.36 10.29
C PHE A 256 -6.84 -28.02 10.86
N PRO A 257 -5.72 -28.39 10.21
CA PRO A 257 -4.38 -28.13 10.73
C PRO A 257 -4.06 -26.63 10.91
N ILE A 258 -4.13 -26.15 12.15
CA ILE A 258 -3.63 -24.83 12.58
C ILE A 258 -2.56 -25.06 13.66
N HIS A 259 -1.33 -24.66 13.37
CA HIS A 259 -0.22 -24.69 14.31
C HIS A 259 0.04 -23.28 14.81
N PHE A 260 -0.14 -23.06 16.11
CA PHE A 260 0.26 -21.82 16.76
C PHE A 260 1.65 -22.05 17.37
N TYR A 261 2.64 -21.31 16.89
CA TYR A 261 4.03 -21.45 17.28
C TYR A 261 4.55 -20.14 17.88
N SER A 262 4.94 -20.18 19.15
CA SER A 262 5.65 -19.07 19.78
C SER A 262 7.14 -19.32 19.69
N ILE A 263 7.85 -18.38 19.04
CA ILE A 263 9.32 -18.36 19.06
C ILE A 263 9.70 -18.27 20.54
N THR A 264 10.51 -19.20 21.03
CA THR A 264 11.03 -19.25 22.42
C THR A 264 12.47 -19.74 22.46
N GLN A 265 12.86 -20.49 21.44
CA GLN A 265 14.24 -20.86 21.14
C GLN A 265 14.94 -19.75 20.37
N THR A 266 16.24 -19.95 20.13
CA THR A 266 17.02 -19.15 19.18
C THR A 266 16.35 -19.07 17.81
N PHE A 267 16.56 -17.98 17.08
CA PHE A 267 16.02 -17.73 15.75
C PHE A 267 16.22 -18.89 14.77
N ASP A 268 17.43 -19.46 14.70
CA ASP A 268 17.76 -20.52 13.74
C ASP A 268 17.04 -21.83 14.07
N THR A 269 16.94 -22.17 15.36
CA THR A 269 16.17 -23.32 15.85
C THR A 269 14.67 -23.14 15.57
N ALA A 270 14.12 -21.97 15.88
CA ALA A 270 12.72 -21.67 15.61
C ALA A 270 12.39 -21.74 14.10
N LEU A 271 13.29 -21.22 13.26
CA LEU A 271 13.14 -21.30 11.81
C LEU A 271 13.10 -22.76 11.33
N ALA A 272 13.98 -23.61 11.85
CA ALA A 272 14.01 -25.03 11.53
C ALA A 272 12.74 -25.77 11.98
N GLU A 273 12.30 -25.53 13.22
CA GLU A 273 11.08 -26.14 13.78
C GLU A 273 9.83 -25.76 13.00
N VAL A 274 9.68 -24.49 12.64
CA VAL A 274 8.55 -24.01 11.82
C VAL A 274 8.62 -24.60 10.40
N CYS A 275 9.81 -24.74 9.81
CA CYS A 275 9.95 -25.45 8.54
C CYS A 275 9.54 -26.92 8.65
N ASP A 276 9.83 -27.58 9.77
CA ASP A 276 9.40 -28.96 10.00
C ASP A 276 7.88 -29.08 10.15
N LEU A 277 7.22 -28.12 10.81
CA LEU A 277 5.75 -28.04 10.84
C LEU A 277 5.17 -27.91 9.43
N VAL A 278 5.74 -27.06 8.57
CA VAL A 278 5.33 -26.96 7.16
C VAL A 278 5.50 -28.31 6.45
N ARG A 279 6.63 -29.00 6.64
CA ARG A 279 6.88 -30.32 6.04
C ARG A 279 5.88 -31.38 6.50
N GLN A 280 5.43 -31.33 7.76
CA GLN A 280 4.47 -32.26 8.32
C GLN A 280 3.08 -32.14 7.69
N VAL A 281 2.64 -30.92 7.33
CA VAL A 281 1.30 -30.70 6.75
C VAL A 281 1.26 -30.86 5.22
N LEU A 282 2.41 -30.89 4.53
CA LEU A 282 2.46 -31.03 3.07
C LEU A 282 1.77 -32.28 2.52
N PRO A 283 1.95 -33.50 3.08
CA PRO A 283 1.30 -34.69 2.56
C PRO A 283 -0.24 -34.62 2.61
N SER A 284 -0.81 -34.13 3.72
CA SER A 284 -2.26 -34.00 3.86
C SER A 284 -2.82 -32.90 2.96
N ALA A 285 -2.13 -31.76 2.86
CA ALA A 285 -2.47 -30.70 1.92
C ALA A 285 -2.48 -31.21 0.47
N ASN A 286 -1.50 -32.04 0.10
CA ASN A 286 -1.40 -32.60 -1.25
C ASN A 286 -2.42 -33.72 -1.52
N ALA A 287 -2.99 -34.34 -0.50
CA ALA A 287 -4.06 -35.33 -0.66
C ALA A 287 -5.40 -34.69 -1.03
N CYS A 288 -5.58 -33.39 -0.79
CA CYS A 288 -6.76 -32.65 -1.23
C CYS A 288 -6.70 -32.40 -2.74
N ALA A 289 -7.51 -33.09 -3.53
CA ALA A 289 -7.68 -32.81 -4.96
C ALA A 289 -8.84 -31.84 -5.20
N ARG A 290 -8.77 -31.08 -6.30
CA ARG A 290 -9.91 -30.30 -6.79
C ARG A 290 -11.03 -31.23 -7.24
N ALA A 291 -12.27 -30.78 -7.09
CA ALA A 291 -13.44 -31.44 -7.63
C ALA A 291 -14.49 -30.39 -8.07
N PRO A 292 -15.44 -30.75 -8.93
CA PRO A 292 -16.56 -29.87 -9.25
C PRO A 292 -17.35 -29.49 -7.99
N GLN A 293 -17.45 -28.19 -7.73
CA GLN A 293 -18.16 -27.60 -6.59
C GLN A 293 -19.22 -26.60 -7.08
N PRO A 294 -20.34 -26.43 -6.35
CA PRO A 294 -21.36 -25.46 -6.72
C PRO A 294 -20.82 -24.02 -6.68
N LEU A 295 -21.23 -23.19 -7.63
CA LEU A 295 -20.84 -21.78 -7.68
C LEU A 295 -21.27 -21.00 -6.43
N SER A 296 -22.25 -21.48 -5.67
CA SER A 296 -22.63 -20.89 -4.38
C SER A 296 -21.48 -20.83 -3.36
N GLY A 297 -20.40 -21.60 -3.55
CA GLY A 297 -19.17 -21.49 -2.76
C GLY A 297 -18.23 -20.35 -3.18
N LEU A 298 -18.49 -19.69 -4.31
CA LEU A 298 -17.65 -18.60 -4.83
C LEU A 298 -18.07 -17.27 -4.18
N ARG A 299 -17.08 -16.59 -3.58
CA ARG A 299 -17.24 -15.32 -2.89
C ARG A 299 -16.22 -14.34 -3.46
N ILE A 300 -16.68 -13.37 -4.23
CA ILE A 300 -15.79 -12.44 -4.93
C ILE A 300 -15.68 -11.10 -4.20
N GLY A 301 -14.46 -10.60 -4.05
CA GLY A 301 -14.22 -9.21 -3.68
C GLY A 301 -14.15 -8.33 -4.91
N LEU A 302 -14.84 -7.20 -4.88
CA LEU A 302 -14.87 -6.19 -5.93
C LEU A 302 -13.99 -5.02 -5.47
N GLN A 303 -12.91 -4.75 -6.18
CA GLN A 303 -11.95 -3.73 -5.79
C GLN A 303 -11.60 -2.82 -6.96
N CYS A 304 -11.40 -1.53 -6.68
CA CYS A 304 -10.80 -0.59 -7.62
C CYS A 304 -9.35 -0.29 -7.23
N GLY A 305 -8.56 0.18 -8.19
CA GLY A 305 -7.22 0.72 -7.94
C GLY A 305 -7.06 2.10 -8.54
N GLY A 306 -6.03 2.27 -9.39
CA GLY A 306 -5.78 3.51 -10.14
C GLY A 306 -6.92 3.89 -11.09
N SER A 307 -7.97 4.50 -10.54
CA SER A 307 -9.20 4.90 -11.22
C SER A 307 -8.97 6.02 -12.23
N ASP A 308 -9.75 6.01 -13.30
CA ASP A 308 -9.83 7.03 -14.34
C ASP A 308 -11.30 7.35 -14.69
N ALA A 309 -11.52 8.29 -15.61
CA ALA A 309 -12.87 8.63 -16.05
C ALA A 309 -13.65 7.47 -16.69
N PHE A 310 -12.96 6.45 -17.22
CA PHE A 310 -13.59 5.32 -17.90
C PHE A 310 -13.97 4.18 -16.94
N SER A 311 -13.42 4.17 -15.74
CA SER A 311 -13.67 3.15 -14.71
C SER A 311 -15.17 2.94 -14.48
N GLY A 312 -15.93 4.03 -14.33
CA GLY A 312 -17.39 3.99 -14.15
C GLY A 312 -18.21 3.65 -15.40
N ILE A 313 -17.59 3.60 -16.59
CA ILE A 313 -18.26 3.40 -17.88
C ILE A 313 -17.98 2.00 -18.46
N SER A 314 -16.76 1.49 -18.27
CA SER A 314 -16.33 0.18 -18.78
C SER A 314 -16.17 -0.86 -17.66
N ALA A 315 -15.07 -0.81 -16.92
CA ALA A 315 -14.68 -1.90 -16.02
C ALA A 315 -15.61 -2.07 -14.81
N ASN A 316 -16.06 -0.99 -14.15
CA ASN A 316 -16.91 -1.12 -12.96
C ASN A 316 -18.32 -1.67 -13.29
N PRO A 317 -19.00 -1.20 -14.36
CA PRO A 317 -20.23 -1.85 -14.84
C PRO A 317 -20.04 -3.33 -15.18
N LEU A 318 -18.89 -3.72 -15.75
CA LEU A 318 -18.56 -5.12 -16.03
C LEU A 318 -18.47 -5.94 -14.74
N LEU A 319 -17.87 -5.42 -13.67
CA LEU A 319 -17.90 -6.03 -12.34
C LEU A 319 -19.32 -6.17 -11.80
N GLY A 320 -20.17 -5.16 -12.00
CA GLY A 320 -21.59 -5.23 -11.65
C GLY A 320 -22.29 -6.42 -12.31
N ILE A 321 -22.03 -6.65 -13.60
CA ILE A 321 -22.59 -7.79 -14.34
C ILE A 321 -22.04 -9.11 -13.80
N ILE A 322 -20.74 -9.22 -13.55
CA ILE A 322 -20.15 -10.43 -12.96
C ILE A 322 -20.76 -10.71 -11.58
N ALA A 323 -20.85 -9.71 -10.71
CA ALA A 323 -21.46 -9.82 -9.40
C ALA A 323 -22.93 -10.24 -9.47
N ARG A 324 -23.69 -9.71 -10.44
CA ARG A 324 -25.06 -10.12 -10.72
C ARG A 324 -25.12 -11.61 -11.04
N GLU A 325 -24.30 -12.10 -11.97
CA GLU A 325 -24.31 -13.52 -12.34
C GLU A 325 -23.87 -14.41 -11.17
N ILE A 326 -22.89 -13.99 -10.37
CA ILE A 326 -22.48 -14.70 -9.15
C ILE A 326 -23.66 -14.83 -8.15
N VAL A 327 -24.36 -13.73 -7.86
CA VAL A 327 -25.52 -13.74 -6.95
C VAL A 327 -26.66 -14.58 -7.51
N ARG A 328 -26.93 -14.53 -8.82
CA ARG A 328 -27.95 -15.38 -9.47
C ARG A 328 -27.64 -16.88 -9.36
N HIS A 329 -26.37 -17.23 -9.25
CA HIS A 329 -25.89 -18.60 -9.06
C HIS A 329 -25.72 -18.98 -7.57
N GLY A 330 -26.15 -18.11 -6.65
CA GLY A 330 -26.14 -18.36 -5.20
C GLY A 330 -24.81 -18.08 -4.51
N GLY A 331 -23.85 -17.45 -5.19
CA GLY A 331 -22.59 -16.99 -4.60
C GLY A 331 -22.73 -15.62 -3.90
N SER A 332 -21.60 -15.04 -3.51
CA SER A 332 -21.56 -13.73 -2.87
C SER A 332 -20.61 -12.76 -3.58
N ALA A 333 -20.94 -11.48 -3.55
CA ALA A 333 -20.08 -10.40 -4.03
C ALA A 333 -19.95 -9.31 -2.95
N ASN A 334 -18.74 -8.82 -2.72
CA ASN A 334 -18.43 -7.82 -1.69
C ASN A 334 -17.90 -6.55 -2.34
N LEU A 335 -18.65 -5.45 -2.22
CA LEU A 335 -18.21 -4.09 -2.50
C LEU A 335 -17.69 -3.44 -1.23
N ALA A 336 -16.51 -2.82 -1.29
CA ALA A 336 -15.83 -2.22 -0.15
C ALA A 336 -15.65 -0.70 -0.37
N GLU A 337 -14.55 -0.11 0.08
CA GLU A 337 -14.09 1.25 -0.26
C GLU A 337 -15.11 2.36 0.15
N THR A 338 -15.34 2.52 1.46
CA THR A 338 -16.35 3.46 2.01
C THR A 338 -16.14 4.89 1.53
N ASP A 339 -14.89 5.36 1.51
CA ASP A 339 -14.51 6.70 1.06
C ASP A 339 -14.84 6.91 -0.43
N GLU A 340 -14.72 5.87 -1.25
CA GLU A 340 -15.07 5.88 -2.67
C GLU A 340 -16.58 5.73 -2.93
N LEU A 341 -17.44 5.69 -1.91
CA LEU A 341 -18.91 5.66 -2.10
C LEU A 341 -19.59 6.92 -1.54
N ILE A 342 -18.82 7.85 -0.98
CA ILE A 342 -19.33 9.12 -0.44
C ILE A 342 -19.88 9.97 -1.61
N GLY A 343 -21.18 10.28 -1.58
CA GLY A 343 -21.89 10.96 -2.68
C GLY A 343 -22.57 10.02 -3.68
N ALA A 344 -22.41 8.69 -3.55
CA ALA A 344 -23.09 7.69 -4.37
C ALA A 344 -24.24 6.98 -3.64
N GLU A 345 -24.63 7.48 -2.46
CA GLU A 345 -25.68 6.91 -1.62
C GLU A 345 -27.01 6.72 -2.38
N PRO A 346 -27.48 7.67 -3.21
CA PRO A 346 -28.71 7.47 -3.99
C PRO A 346 -28.64 6.25 -4.93
N TYR A 347 -27.46 5.93 -5.47
CA TYR A 347 -27.28 4.79 -6.37
C TYR A 347 -27.22 3.47 -5.59
N VAL A 348 -26.43 3.43 -4.52
CA VAL A 348 -26.25 2.21 -3.72
C VAL A 348 -27.56 1.80 -3.05
N LEU A 349 -28.30 2.78 -2.50
CA LEU A 349 -29.54 2.55 -1.75
C LEU A 349 -30.80 2.46 -2.62
N ALA A 350 -30.70 2.60 -3.94
CA ALA A 350 -31.82 2.45 -4.87
C ALA A 350 -32.45 1.05 -4.84
N ASN A 351 -31.68 0.02 -4.46
CA ASN A 351 -32.14 -1.35 -4.32
C ASN A 351 -31.43 -2.02 -3.14
N VAL A 352 -32.09 -2.01 -1.97
CA VAL A 352 -31.55 -2.48 -0.68
C VAL A 352 -32.57 -3.32 0.07
N ARG A 353 -32.11 -4.34 0.80
CA ARG A 353 -32.96 -5.35 1.44
C ARG A 353 -33.99 -4.80 2.41
N ASN A 354 -33.58 -3.92 3.30
CA ASN A 354 -34.42 -3.39 4.37
C ASN A 354 -33.84 -2.07 4.90
N LEU A 355 -34.63 -1.39 5.73
CA LEU A 355 -34.26 -0.10 6.32
C LEU A 355 -32.98 -0.21 7.17
N GLU A 356 -32.85 -1.28 7.95
CA GLU A 356 -31.67 -1.55 8.79
C GLU A 356 -30.36 -1.58 8.00
N THR A 357 -30.35 -2.24 6.82
CA THR A 357 -29.18 -2.30 5.94
C THR A 357 -28.84 -0.91 5.37
N ALA A 358 -29.87 -0.14 5.00
CA ALA A 358 -29.69 1.22 4.48
C ALA A 358 -29.13 2.17 5.55
N GLU A 359 -29.68 2.13 6.77
CA GLU A 359 -29.22 2.92 7.91
C GLU A 359 -27.79 2.54 8.32
N ARG A 360 -27.45 1.23 8.32
CA ARG A 360 -26.11 0.76 8.60
C ARG A 360 -25.08 1.25 7.58
N PHE A 361 -25.42 1.22 6.29
CA PHE A 361 -24.57 1.80 5.22
C PHE A 361 -24.31 3.30 5.45
N LEU A 362 -25.37 4.09 5.70
CA LEU A 362 -25.23 5.53 5.93
C LEU A 362 -24.39 5.85 7.16
N LYS A 363 -24.61 5.10 8.26
CA LYS A 363 -23.82 5.25 9.49
C LYS A 363 -22.34 4.96 9.27
N MET A 364 -22.00 3.99 8.42
CA MET A 364 -20.61 3.69 8.06
C MET A 364 -19.97 4.85 7.29
N ALA A 365 -20.68 5.43 6.31
CA ALA A 365 -20.20 6.58 5.55
C ALA A 365 -20.01 7.84 6.43
N ASP A 366 -20.95 8.09 7.36
CA ASP A 366 -20.87 9.19 8.31
C ASP A 366 -19.70 9.00 9.28
N TRP A 367 -19.58 7.80 9.89
CA TRP A 367 -18.49 7.47 10.79
C TRP A 367 -17.14 7.61 10.10
N PHE A 368 -17.01 7.13 8.86
CA PHE A 368 -15.77 7.23 8.10
C PHE A 368 -15.39 8.69 7.82
N SER A 369 -16.37 9.51 7.41
CA SER A 369 -16.18 10.94 7.14
C SER A 369 -15.75 11.71 8.39
N GLU A 370 -16.40 11.43 9.53
CA GLU A 370 -16.05 12.03 10.82
C GLU A 370 -14.64 11.61 11.25
N HIS A 371 -14.34 10.32 11.14
CA HIS A 371 -13.04 9.79 11.53
C HIS A 371 -11.90 10.38 10.71
N ALA A 372 -12.04 10.43 9.37
CA ALA A 372 -11.09 11.10 8.50
C ALA A 372 -10.87 12.57 8.91
N GLY A 373 -11.94 13.26 9.34
CA GLY A 373 -11.91 14.63 9.86
C GLY A 373 -10.96 14.83 11.04
N TYR A 374 -10.94 13.90 12.01
CA TYR A 374 -10.03 13.96 13.17
C TYR A 374 -8.55 13.88 12.77
N HIS A 375 -8.28 13.30 11.60
CA HIS A 375 -6.94 13.18 11.01
C HIS A 375 -6.62 14.32 10.04
N GLY A 376 -7.50 15.31 9.89
CA GLY A 376 -7.31 16.45 9.00
C GLY A 376 -7.73 16.19 7.54
N PHE A 377 -8.56 15.17 7.32
CA PHE A 377 -9.03 14.76 5.98
C PHE A 377 -10.53 14.97 5.80
N SER A 378 -10.91 15.13 4.53
CA SER A 378 -12.30 15.08 4.12
C SER A 378 -12.41 14.23 2.85
N ALA A 379 -13.61 13.72 2.58
CA ALA A 379 -13.88 12.94 1.38
C ALA A 379 -13.58 13.73 0.08
N GLU A 380 -13.71 15.06 0.11
CA GLU A 380 -13.41 15.95 -1.02
C GLU A 380 -11.93 16.01 -1.39
N GLY A 381 -11.04 15.50 -0.52
CA GLY A 381 -9.61 15.29 -0.82
C GLY A 381 -9.34 14.11 -1.75
N ASN A 382 -10.36 13.28 -2.01
CA ASN A 382 -10.41 12.27 -3.05
C ASN A 382 -11.35 12.82 -4.14
N PRO A 383 -11.00 12.91 -5.45
CA PRO A 383 -9.89 12.31 -6.20
C PRO A 383 -8.51 12.95 -5.98
N SER A 384 -7.46 12.14 -6.15
CA SER A 384 -6.06 12.61 -6.17
C SER A 384 -5.75 13.47 -7.42
N ALA A 385 -4.66 14.22 -7.40
CA ALA A 385 -4.21 15.00 -8.56
C ALA A 385 -4.02 14.15 -9.84
N GLY A 386 -3.59 12.88 -9.69
CA GLY A 386 -3.47 11.93 -10.80
C GLY A 386 -4.83 11.51 -11.37
N ASN A 387 -5.85 11.36 -10.52
CA ASN A 387 -7.22 11.07 -10.95
C ASN A 387 -7.87 12.28 -11.65
N ILE A 388 -7.64 13.50 -11.13
CA ILE A 388 -8.12 14.75 -11.73
C ILE A 388 -7.54 14.93 -13.13
N TYR A 389 -6.23 14.69 -13.30
CA TYR A 389 -5.58 14.70 -14.61
C TYR A 389 -6.24 13.75 -15.62
N ARG A 390 -6.87 12.67 -15.15
CA ARG A 390 -7.54 11.64 -15.96
C ARG A 390 -9.07 11.77 -16.00
N GLY A 391 -9.61 12.94 -15.65
CA GLY A 391 -11.03 13.27 -15.87
C GLY A 391 -11.98 12.96 -14.70
N LEU A 392 -11.47 12.63 -13.52
CA LEU A 392 -12.26 12.53 -12.29
C LEU A 392 -12.21 13.86 -11.54
N TYR A 393 -13.20 14.73 -11.75
CA TYR A 393 -13.16 16.13 -11.32
C TYR A 393 -13.41 16.36 -9.82
N ASN A 394 -14.18 15.48 -9.19
CA ASN A 394 -14.54 15.57 -7.77
C ASN A 394 -15.00 14.22 -7.22
N ILE A 395 -15.22 14.18 -5.90
CA ILE A 395 -15.59 12.95 -5.18
C ILE A 395 -16.87 12.33 -5.74
N VAL A 396 -17.89 13.12 -6.06
CA VAL A 396 -19.19 12.61 -6.53
C VAL A 396 -19.06 11.83 -7.83
N VAL A 397 -18.34 12.37 -8.82
CA VAL A 397 -18.09 11.66 -10.10
C VAL A 397 -17.34 10.35 -9.86
N LYS A 398 -16.32 10.37 -9.01
CA LYS A 398 -15.55 9.18 -8.67
C LYS A 398 -16.43 8.15 -7.98
N SER A 399 -17.20 8.57 -6.98
CA SER A 399 -17.99 7.67 -6.16
C SER A 399 -19.12 7.01 -6.90
N ILE A 400 -19.83 7.76 -7.75
CA ILE A 400 -20.89 7.15 -8.57
C ILE A 400 -20.26 6.13 -9.53
N GLY A 401 -19.11 6.45 -10.13
CA GLY A 401 -18.35 5.52 -10.97
C GLY A 401 -17.91 4.26 -10.22
N ALA A 402 -17.45 4.39 -8.96
CA ALA A 402 -17.10 3.26 -8.10
C ALA A 402 -18.33 2.41 -7.74
N ALA A 403 -19.46 3.04 -7.43
CA ALA A 403 -20.71 2.38 -7.09
C ALA A 403 -21.26 1.50 -8.23
N ARG A 404 -20.89 1.77 -9.49
CA ARG A 404 -21.25 0.93 -10.66
C ARG A 404 -20.76 -0.52 -10.59
N LYS A 405 -19.85 -0.86 -9.65
CA LYS A 405 -19.49 -2.25 -9.31
C LYS A 405 -20.68 -3.04 -8.74
N LYS A 406 -21.73 -2.36 -8.30
CA LYS A 406 -23.04 -2.95 -7.98
C LYS A 406 -23.99 -2.72 -9.15
N ASP A 407 -24.43 -3.77 -9.83
CA ASP A 407 -25.49 -3.66 -10.84
C ASP A 407 -26.79 -3.10 -10.19
N PRO A 408 -27.51 -2.16 -10.84
CA PRO A 408 -28.75 -1.60 -10.31
C PRO A 408 -29.81 -2.65 -9.94
N ALA A 409 -29.90 -3.74 -10.71
CA ALA A 409 -30.86 -4.82 -10.48
C ALA A 409 -30.50 -5.70 -9.28
N VAL A 410 -29.23 -5.72 -8.86
CA VAL A 410 -28.78 -6.48 -7.69
C VAL A 410 -29.14 -5.72 -6.43
N ARG A 411 -29.76 -6.41 -5.48
CA ARG A 411 -30.11 -5.84 -4.18
C ARG A 411 -28.92 -5.89 -3.24
N LEU A 412 -28.63 -4.78 -2.55
CA LEU A 412 -27.71 -4.78 -1.39
C LEU A 412 -28.37 -5.55 -0.24
N ASP A 413 -27.79 -6.69 0.15
CA ASP A 413 -28.36 -7.58 1.15
C ASP A 413 -27.84 -7.31 2.56
N TYR A 414 -26.58 -6.89 2.67
CA TYR A 414 -25.86 -6.77 3.93
C TYR A 414 -24.87 -5.60 3.88
N ALA A 415 -24.77 -4.86 4.98
CA ALA A 415 -23.69 -3.91 5.25
C ALA A 415 -22.92 -4.43 6.47
N ILE A 416 -21.62 -4.70 6.34
CA ILE A 416 -20.82 -5.37 7.36
C ILE A 416 -19.60 -4.52 7.76
N ASP A 417 -19.12 -4.71 8.98
CA ASP A 417 -17.88 -4.06 9.42
C ASP A 417 -16.66 -4.70 8.75
N TYR A 418 -15.52 -4.01 8.78
CA TYR A 418 -14.27 -4.52 8.21
C TYR A 418 -13.96 -5.94 8.72
N ALA A 419 -13.63 -6.85 7.80
CA ALA A 419 -13.31 -8.26 8.05
C ALA A 419 -14.40 -9.09 8.75
N GLU A 420 -15.64 -8.59 8.87
CA GLU A 420 -16.75 -9.36 9.40
C GLU A 420 -17.11 -10.54 8.46
N PRO A 421 -17.28 -11.78 8.95
CA PRO A 421 -17.52 -12.93 8.09
C PRO A 421 -18.82 -12.83 7.26
N MET A 422 -18.72 -13.06 5.95
CA MET A 422 -19.88 -13.21 5.07
C MET A 422 -20.48 -14.61 5.25
N ARG A 423 -21.63 -14.69 5.93
CA ARG A 423 -22.27 -15.97 6.29
C ARG A 423 -23.24 -16.48 5.22
N ASP A 424 -23.93 -15.58 4.54
CA ASP A 424 -24.99 -15.91 3.59
C ASP A 424 -24.58 -15.59 2.13
N ALA A 425 -25.37 -16.10 1.19
CA ALA A 425 -25.29 -15.69 -0.21
C ALA A 425 -25.90 -14.30 -0.41
N GLY A 426 -25.37 -13.52 -1.36
CA GLY A 426 -25.90 -12.20 -1.69
C GLY A 426 -24.85 -11.13 -1.96
N PHE A 427 -25.31 -9.89 -2.06
CA PHE A 427 -24.44 -8.74 -2.27
C PHE A 427 -24.16 -8.00 -0.96
N TYR A 428 -22.88 -7.85 -0.64
CA TYR A 428 -22.37 -7.24 0.58
C TYR A 428 -21.75 -5.88 0.29
N PHE A 429 -21.97 -4.92 1.19
CA PHE A 429 -21.11 -3.78 1.38
C PHE A 429 -20.25 -3.99 2.63
N MET A 430 -18.94 -3.73 2.58
CA MET A 430 -18.04 -3.81 3.73
C MET A 430 -17.38 -2.45 4.01
N ASN A 431 -17.52 -1.97 5.25
CA ASN A 431 -16.84 -0.75 5.68
C ASN A 431 -15.31 -0.94 5.65
N SER A 432 -14.62 -0.12 4.87
CA SER A 432 -13.16 -0.22 4.67
C SER A 432 -12.59 1.06 4.04
N PRO A 433 -11.27 1.30 4.14
CA PRO A 433 -10.60 2.34 3.36
C PRO A 433 -10.50 1.95 1.87
N GLY A 434 -10.31 2.94 1.00
CA GLY A 434 -10.11 2.80 -0.45
C GLY A 434 -8.73 2.29 -0.87
N ASN A 435 -7.74 2.25 0.03
CA ASN A 435 -6.43 1.65 -0.27
C ASN A 435 -6.56 0.17 -0.65
N ASP A 436 -6.06 -0.17 -1.85
CA ASP A 436 -6.15 -1.49 -2.47
C ASP A 436 -5.96 -2.67 -1.50
N LEU A 437 -4.82 -2.73 -0.81
CA LEU A 437 -4.49 -3.89 0.02
C LEU A 437 -5.20 -3.90 1.36
N GLU A 438 -5.45 -2.72 1.93
CA GLU A 438 -6.20 -2.62 3.18
C GLU A 438 -7.64 -3.06 2.96
N SER A 439 -8.29 -2.62 1.88
CA SER A 439 -9.62 -3.09 1.48
C SER A 439 -9.63 -4.60 1.21
N ILE A 440 -8.72 -5.08 0.33
CA ILE A 440 -8.64 -6.51 -0.04
C ILE A 440 -8.43 -7.37 1.19
N SER A 441 -7.57 -6.98 2.13
CA SER A 441 -7.34 -7.76 3.36
C SER A 441 -8.62 -7.97 4.16
N GLY A 442 -9.48 -6.93 4.24
CA GLY A 442 -10.80 -7.06 4.86
C GLY A 442 -11.72 -8.00 4.08
N GLN A 443 -11.77 -7.88 2.75
CA GLN A 443 -12.61 -8.72 1.89
C GLN A 443 -12.21 -10.21 2.00
N VAL A 444 -10.91 -10.48 2.04
CA VAL A 444 -10.36 -11.82 2.16
C VAL A 444 -10.67 -12.40 3.54
N ALA A 445 -10.46 -11.63 4.61
CA ALA A 445 -10.82 -12.06 5.96
C ALA A 445 -12.33 -12.26 6.14
N ALA A 446 -13.16 -11.48 5.44
CA ALA A 446 -14.60 -11.69 5.38
C ALA A 446 -15.00 -12.96 4.60
N GLY A 447 -14.07 -13.57 3.87
CA GLY A 447 -14.22 -14.88 3.21
C GLY A 447 -14.22 -14.84 1.68
N CYS A 448 -13.82 -13.74 1.04
CA CYS A 448 -13.66 -13.69 -0.42
C CYS A 448 -12.51 -14.59 -0.88
N ASN A 449 -12.81 -15.59 -1.72
CA ASN A 449 -11.85 -16.57 -2.23
C ASN A 449 -11.34 -16.26 -3.65
N LEU A 450 -11.77 -15.14 -4.24
CA LEU A 450 -11.28 -14.57 -5.50
C LEU A 450 -11.47 -13.05 -5.46
N ILE A 451 -10.51 -12.28 -6.00
CA ILE A 451 -10.64 -10.82 -6.14
C ILE A 451 -10.76 -10.46 -7.62
N ILE A 452 -11.71 -9.59 -7.95
CA ILE A 452 -11.80 -8.94 -9.26
C ILE A 452 -11.44 -7.47 -9.07
N PHE A 453 -10.37 -7.07 -9.74
CA PHE A 453 -9.69 -5.80 -9.54
C PHE A 453 -9.76 -4.96 -10.82
N THR A 454 -10.40 -3.80 -10.76
CA THR A 454 -10.42 -2.86 -11.90
C THR A 454 -9.30 -1.85 -11.80
N THR A 455 -8.73 -1.49 -12.94
CA THR A 455 -7.68 -0.46 -12.97
C THR A 455 -7.67 0.28 -14.30
N GLY A 456 -7.55 1.61 -14.25
CA GLY A 456 -7.31 2.42 -15.45
C GLY A 456 -5.84 2.70 -15.72
N ASN A 457 -4.99 2.54 -14.71
CA ASN A 457 -3.56 2.81 -14.84
C ASN A 457 -2.71 1.54 -14.95
N GLY A 458 -3.23 0.40 -14.48
CA GLY A 458 -2.54 -0.88 -14.51
C GLY A 458 -1.99 -1.33 -13.17
N SER A 459 -2.81 -1.27 -12.13
CA SER A 459 -2.52 -1.85 -10.81
C SER A 459 -2.06 -3.30 -10.94
N ILE A 460 -0.95 -3.66 -10.32
CA ILE A 460 -0.44 -5.03 -10.27
C ILE A 460 -0.71 -5.71 -8.92
N THR A 461 -1.56 -5.12 -8.09
CA THR A 461 -1.86 -5.62 -6.74
C THR A 461 -2.35 -7.08 -6.75
N ASN A 462 -1.74 -7.92 -5.92
CA ASN A 462 -2.11 -9.33 -5.74
C ASN A 462 -2.02 -9.70 -4.25
N PHE A 463 -2.86 -10.66 -3.83
CA PHE A 463 -2.92 -11.15 -2.45
C PHE A 463 -2.28 -12.55 -2.31
N PRO A 464 -1.62 -12.90 -1.18
CA PRO A 464 -0.75 -14.08 -1.13
C PRO A 464 -1.36 -15.45 -1.44
N PHE A 465 -2.62 -15.71 -1.07
CA PHE A 465 -3.20 -17.06 -1.14
C PHE A 465 -4.50 -17.17 -1.96
N LEU A 466 -4.74 -16.27 -2.89
CA LEU A 466 -5.93 -16.30 -3.75
C LEU A 466 -5.69 -15.59 -5.10
N PRO A 467 -6.47 -15.94 -6.14
CA PRO A 467 -6.32 -15.31 -7.45
C PRO A 467 -6.93 -13.90 -7.50
N THR A 468 -6.22 -12.99 -8.15
CA THR A 468 -6.70 -11.64 -8.48
C THR A 468 -6.81 -11.49 -9.98
N ILE A 469 -8.03 -11.36 -10.51
CA ILE A 469 -8.33 -11.06 -11.91
C ILE A 469 -8.25 -9.56 -12.11
N LYS A 470 -7.39 -9.09 -13.01
CA LYS A 470 -7.20 -7.66 -13.30
C LYS A 470 -7.88 -7.25 -14.61
N ILE A 471 -8.77 -6.26 -14.51
CA ILE A 471 -9.56 -5.74 -15.64
C ILE A 471 -9.16 -4.30 -15.94
N MET A 472 -8.70 -4.07 -17.18
CA MET A 472 -8.24 -2.75 -17.65
C MET A 472 -9.37 -1.95 -18.28
N THR A 473 -9.45 -0.64 -18.00
CA THR A 473 -10.53 0.25 -18.47
C THR A 473 -10.44 0.65 -19.94
N THR A 474 -9.24 0.61 -20.55
CA THR A 474 -8.96 1.06 -21.92
C THR A 474 -8.08 0.06 -22.70
N THR A 475 -8.33 -0.07 -24.01
CA THR A 475 -7.63 -1.04 -24.87
C THR A 475 -6.16 -0.68 -25.08
N ALA A 476 -5.84 0.60 -25.25
CA ALA A 476 -4.45 1.04 -25.42
C ALA A 476 -3.58 0.66 -24.22
N ARG A 477 -4.12 0.85 -23.00
CA ARG A 477 -3.41 0.48 -21.77
C ARG A 477 -3.34 -1.02 -21.57
N PHE A 478 -4.39 -1.76 -21.93
CA PHE A 478 -4.38 -3.23 -21.89
C PHE A 478 -3.28 -3.80 -22.79
N ASN A 479 -3.16 -3.31 -24.02
CA ASN A 479 -2.13 -3.79 -24.95
C ASN A 479 -0.72 -3.54 -24.43
N LEU A 480 -0.48 -2.36 -23.83
CA LEU A 480 0.79 -2.00 -23.20
C LEU A 480 1.16 -2.94 -22.03
N LEU A 481 0.16 -3.38 -21.26
CA LEU A 481 0.33 -4.17 -20.03
C LEU A 481 -0.23 -5.60 -20.16
N SER A 482 -0.29 -6.14 -21.37
CA SER A 482 -1.02 -7.38 -21.69
C SER A 482 -0.47 -8.64 -21.00
N ARG A 483 0.76 -8.58 -20.47
CA ARG A 483 1.33 -9.65 -19.64
C ARG A 483 0.88 -9.60 -18.18
N ASP A 484 0.47 -8.42 -17.72
CA ASP A 484 0.15 -8.12 -16.32
C ASP A 484 -1.37 -7.98 -16.08
N MET A 485 -2.19 -8.05 -17.14
CA MET A 485 -3.65 -7.86 -17.10
C MET A 485 -4.39 -9.07 -17.65
N ASP A 486 -5.56 -9.36 -17.10
CA ASP A 486 -6.36 -10.55 -17.45
C ASP A 486 -7.46 -10.25 -18.47
N PHE A 487 -8.08 -9.06 -18.40
CA PHE A 487 -9.22 -8.72 -19.27
C PHE A 487 -9.21 -7.27 -19.75
N ASN A 488 -9.66 -7.04 -20.98
CA ASN A 488 -9.78 -5.72 -21.61
C ASN A 488 -11.24 -5.23 -21.61
N ALA A 489 -11.64 -4.43 -20.63
CA ALA A 489 -12.96 -3.77 -20.66
C ALA A 489 -13.00 -2.55 -21.60
N GLY A 490 -11.84 -2.08 -22.06
CA GLY A 490 -11.73 -1.00 -23.06
C GLY A 490 -12.39 -1.30 -24.40
N ARG A 491 -12.60 -2.59 -24.72
CA ARG A 491 -13.39 -3.02 -25.89
C ARG A 491 -14.79 -2.41 -25.93
N TYR A 492 -15.38 -2.10 -24.77
CA TYR A 492 -16.64 -1.37 -24.69
C TYR A 492 -16.53 0.04 -25.28
N LEU A 493 -15.42 0.74 -25.01
CA LEU A 493 -15.14 2.05 -25.59
C LEU A 493 -14.86 1.95 -27.10
N ASP A 494 -14.40 0.79 -27.57
CA ASP A 494 -14.16 0.50 -28.98
C ASP A 494 -15.44 0.06 -29.74
N GLY A 495 -16.59 -0.01 -29.06
CA GLY A 495 -17.91 -0.26 -29.65
C GLY A 495 -18.47 -1.67 -29.43
N GLU A 496 -17.80 -2.51 -28.64
CA GLU A 496 -18.31 -3.83 -28.30
C GLU A 496 -19.44 -3.76 -27.25
N ALA A 497 -20.42 -4.67 -27.37
CA ALA A 497 -21.55 -4.72 -26.45
C ALA A 497 -21.13 -5.22 -25.05
N MET A 498 -21.59 -4.52 -24.00
CA MET A 498 -21.29 -4.84 -22.61
C MET A 498 -21.76 -6.26 -22.22
N GLU A 499 -22.86 -6.74 -22.80
CA GLU A 499 -23.40 -8.09 -22.57
C GLU A 499 -22.43 -9.18 -23.04
N THR A 500 -21.74 -8.95 -24.16
CA THR A 500 -20.75 -9.90 -24.70
C THR A 500 -19.54 -9.96 -23.77
N LEU A 501 -19.02 -8.78 -23.39
CA LEU A 501 -17.90 -8.68 -22.45
C LEU A 501 -18.25 -9.29 -21.08
N GLY A 502 -19.49 -9.10 -20.61
CA GLY A 502 -20.01 -9.69 -19.38
C GLY A 502 -19.98 -11.22 -19.38
N ALA A 503 -20.40 -11.84 -20.49
CA ALA A 503 -20.37 -13.30 -20.64
C ALA A 503 -18.93 -13.83 -20.66
N GLU A 504 -18.02 -13.19 -21.40
CA GLU A 504 -16.61 -13.58 -21.47
C GLU A 504 -15.90 -13.41 -20.11
N ALA A 505 -16.13 -12.31 -19.41
CA ALA A 505 -15.50 -12.05 -18.12
C ALA A 505 -16.04 -12.98 -17.01
N PHE A 506 -17.32 -13.36 -17.07
CA PHE A 506 -17.88 -14.38 -16.18
C PHE A 506 -17.26 -15.76 -16.44
N ASP A 507 -17.10 -16.16 -17.69
CA ASP A 507 -16.42 -17.41 -18.07
C ASP A 507 -14.95 -17.44 -17.58
N LEU A 508 -14.22 -16.34 -17.78
CA LEU A 508 -12.87 -16.17 -17.22
C LEU A 508 -12.87 -16.31 -15.70
N THR A 509 -13.85 -15.74 -15.01
CA THR A 509 -13.98 -15.85 -13.55
C THR A 509 -14.11 -17.31 -13.10
N LEU A 510 -14.91 -18.12 -13.80
CA LEU A 510 -15.06 -19.56 -13.51
C LEU A 510 -13.79 -20.35 -13.80
N LYS A 511 -13.11 -20.06 -14.92
CA LYS A 511 -11.82 -20.70 -15.25
C LYS A 511 -10.75 -20.43 -14.19
N VAL A 512 -10.64 -19.17 -13.76
CA VAL A 512 -9.68 -18.78 -12.73
C VAL A 512 -10.04 -19.39 -11.37
N ALA A 513 -11.32 -19.40 -10.99
CA ALA A 513 -11.79 -20.09 -9.79
C ALA A 513 -11.46 -21.60 -9.83
N SER A 514 -11.56 -22.22 -11.00
CA SER A 514 -11.27 -23.64 -11.26
C SER A 514 -9.77 -23.98 -11.29
N GLY A 515 -8.89 -22.99 -11.24
CA GLY A 515 -7.44 -23.21 -11.13
C GLY A 515 -6.60 -22.63 -12.26
N GLU A 516 -7.20 -22.01 -13.28
CA GLU A 516 -6.42 -21.22 -14.24
C GLU A 516 -5.73 -20.08 -13.49
N LYS A 517 -4.42 -19.91 -13.71
CA LYS A 517 -3.66 -18.85 -13.04
C LYS A 517 -4.07 -17.49 -13.60
N SER A 518 -4.29 -16.50 -12.75
CA SER A 518 -4.39 -15.12 -13.21
C SER A 518 -3.01 -14.54 -13.59
N ALA A 519 -2.99 -13.39 -14.25
CA ALA A 519 -1.76 -12.65 -14.54
C ALA A 519 -0.99 -12.31 -13.26
N GLY A 520 -1.72 -12.04 -12.16
CA GLY A 520 -1.13 -11.82 -10.84
C GLY A 520 -0.36 -13.01 -10.31
N GLU A 521 -0.95 -14.20 -10.40
CA GLU A 521 -0.30 -15.44 -9.97
C GLU A 521 0.90 -15.80 -10.85
N ARG A 522 0.86 -15.48 -12.15
CA ARG A 522 2.00 -15.65 -13.05
C ARG A 522 3.14 -14.67 -12.76
N ALA A 523 2.82 -13.46 -12.29
CA ALA A 523 3.81 -12.43 -11.96
C ALA A 523 4.67 -12.80 -10.73
N GLY A 524 4.18 -13.69 -9.86
CA GLY A 524 4.97 -14.26 -8.77
C GLY A 524 5.25 -13.29 -7.61
N HIS A 525 4.44 -12.23 -7.47
CA HIS A 525 4.55 -11.28 -6.36
C HIS A 525 3.19 -11.02 -5.72
N SER A 526 3.18 -10.86 -4.40
CA SER A 526 1.96 -10.65 -3.61
C SER A 526 2.29 -10.00 -2.27
N GLN A 527 1.31 -9.36 -1.65
CA GLN A 527 1.47 -8.72 -0.35
C GLN A 527 0.12 -8.58 0.35
N ALA A 528 0.16 -8.46 1.68
CA ALA A 528 -1.00 -8.20 2.51
C ALA A 528 -0.74 -6.96 3.35
N GLN A 529 -1.79 -6.17 3.60
CA GLN A 529 -1.71 -5.01 4.47
C GLN A 529 -3.04 -4.87 5.21
N LEU A 530 -3.02 -4.95 6.52
CA LEU A 530 -4.20 -4.78 7.36
C LEU A 530 -4.56 -3.29 7.45
N TRP A 531 -5.83 -3.00 7.72
CA TRP A 531 -6.24 -1.64 8.06
C TRP A 531 -5.58 -1.19 9.36
N ARG A 532 -4.82 -0.11 9.27
CA ARG A 532 -3.78 0.19 10.26
C ARG A 532 -4.24 0.95 11.48
N ASN A 533 -3.42 0.86 12.52
CA ASN A 533 -3.56 1.58 13.77
C ASN A 533 -3.44 3.08 13.52
N TRP A 534 -4.43 3.82 13.99
CA TRP A 534 -4.51 5.28 13.82
C TRP A 534 -3.98 5.96 15.08
N ARG A 535 -2.79 6.58 15.04
CA ARG A 535 -2.19 7.12 16.27
C ARG A 535 -3.00 8.24 16.92
N GLN A 536 -3.64 9.10 16.13
CA GLN A 536 -4.59 10.08 16.64
C GLN A 536 -5.88 9.37 17.08
N THR A 537 -6.18 9.43 18.37
CA THR A 537 -7.45 8.91 18.94
C THR A 537 -8.31 10.02 19.57
N SER A 538 -7.81 11.26 19.61
CA SER A 538 -8.55 12.40 20.11
C SER A 538 -9.62 12.85 19.11
N THR A 539 -10.77 13.28 19.62
CA THR A 539 -11.80 13.96 18.82
C THR A 539 -11.48 15.44 18.57
N ALA A 540 -10.34 15.94 19.07
CA ALA A 540 -9.88 17.28 18.78
C ALA A 540 -9.50 17.42 17.29
N SER A 541 -9.78 18.60 16.70
CA SER A 541 -9.37 18.90 15.33
C SER A 541 -7.86 18.71 15.14
N ALA A 542 -7.45 18.06 14.04
CA ALA A 542 -6.06 17.88 13.66
C ALA A 542 -5.27 19.19 13.66
N SER A 543 -5.89 20.31 13.27
CA SER A 543 -5.24 21.63 13.28
C SER A 543 -4.82 22.08 14.69
N LYS A 544 -5.64 21.77 15.70
CA LYS A 544 -5.34 22.10 17.10
C LYS A 544 -4.21 21.22 17.63
N THR A 545 -4.29 19.91 17.38
CA THR A 545 -3.23 18.98 17.79
C THR A 545 -1.91 19.30 17.08
N ARG A 546 -1.94 19.72 15.81
CA ARG A 546 -0.73 20.13 15.08
C ARG A 546 -0.11 21.41 15.65
N ALA A 547 -0.92 22.37 16.10
CA ALA A 547 -0.42 23.58 16.75
C ALA A 547 0.28 23.29 18.10
N GLU A 548 0.03 22.14 18.71
CA GLU A 548 0.69 21.69 19.94
C GLU A 548 2.03 20.97 19.66
N LEU A 549 2.29 20.53 18.42
CA LEU A 549 3.57 19.95 18.03
C LEU A 549 4.62 21.06 17.88
N ARG A 550 5.72 20.94 18.63
CA ARG A 550 6.83 21.90 18.58
C ARG A 550 7.81 21.53 17.46
N ALA A 551 8.27 22.54 16.73
CA ALA A 551 9.34 22.37 15.76
C ALA A 551 10.67 22.13 16.49
N PRO A 552 11.42 21.08 16.14
CA PRO A 552 12.77 20.85 16.63
C PRO A 552 13.71 22.01 16.31
N SER A 553 14.72 22.20 17.17
CA SER A 553 15.62 23.37 17.09
C SER A 553 16.66 23.30 15.98
N GLY A 554 16.92 22.12 15.41
CA GLY A 554 18.04 21.86 14.49
C GLY A 554 19.42 21.93 15.14
N THR A 555 19.53 22.35 16.40
CA THR A 555 20.80 22.63 17.08
C THR A 555 21.22 21.46 17.96
N PRO A 556 22.48 20.97 17.91
CA PRO A 556 22.94 19.89 18.78
C PRO A 556 22.79 20.24 20.27
N LEU A 557 22.48 19.23 21.09
CA LEU A 557 22.38 19.35 22.53
C LEU A 557 23.76 19.67 23.15
N PRO A 558 23.82 20.53 24.18
CA PRO A 558 25.07 20.84 24.86
C PRO A 558 25.56 19.62 25.64
N LEU A 559 26.82 19.23 25.44
CA LEU A 559 27.42 18.11 26.17
C LEU A 559 27.80 18.47 27.61
N ARG A 560 27.74 17.49 28.51
CA ARG A 560 28.31 17.60 29.87
C ARG A 560 29.83 17.65 29.81
N SER A 561 30.44 18.35 30.75
CA SER A 561 31.89 18.31 30.97
C SER A 561 32.32 16.97 31.59
N GLY A 562 33.56 16.56 31.33
CA GLY A 562 34.16 15.37 31.96
C GLY A 562 33.70 14.02 31.41
N LEU A 563 33.07 13.97 30.22
CA LEU A 563 32.80 12.72 29.53
C LEU A 563 34.13 12.03 29.14
N ARG A 564 34.23 10.73 29.43
CA ARG A 564 35.33 9.91 28.92
C ARG A 564 35.06 9.64 27.45
N ALA A 565 36.10 9.69 26.61
CA ALA A 565 35.99 9.46 25.18
C ALA A 565 36.68 8.14 24.79
N VAL A 566 35.97 7.28 24.06
CA VAL A 566 36.52 6.09 23.41
C VAL A 566 36.33 6.25 21.90
N GLN A 567 37.43 6.38 21.16
CA GLN A 567 37.43 6.65 19.72
C GLN A 567 37.07 5.41 18.89
N LEU A 568 36.53 5.63 17.69
CA LEU A 568 36.31 4.60 16.66
C LEU A 568 37.30 4.84 15.51
N SER A 569 38.34 4.03 15.43
CA SER A 569 39.51 4.19 14.56
C SER A 569 39.29 3.90 13.06
N SER A 570 38.10 3.45 12.66
CA SER A 570 37.89 2.85 11.33
C SER A 570 37.37 3.81 10.26
N ALA A 571 37.92 3.68 9.04
CA ALA A 571 37.37 4.26 7.83
C ALA A 571 36.17 3.44 7.32
N ARG A 572 35.15 4.11 6.77
CA ARG A 572 34.00 3.46 6.13
C ARG A 572 34.47 2.54 4.99
N PRO A 573 33.85 1.35 4.79
CA PRO A 573 34.09 0.52 3.63
C PRO A 573 33.61 1.25 2.38
N ALA A 574 34.01 0.71 1.23
CA ALA A 574 33.44 1.19 -0.02
C ALA A 574 31.91 1.02 -0.04
N ALA A 575 31.24 2.11 -0.39
CA ALA A 575 29.81 2.18 -0.62
C ALA A 575 29.49 1.49 -1.93
N ASP A 576 28.88 0.30 -1.83
CA ASP A 576 28.71 -0.61 -2.97
C ASP A 576 27.25 -1.15 -3.07
N ILE A 577 26.26 -0.35 -2.67
CA ILE A 577 24.83 -0.71 -2.81
C ILE A 577 24.25 -0.14 -4.11
N GLY A 578 23.65 -1.00 -4.92
CA GLY A 578 22.69 -0.60 -5.96
C GLY A 578 21.29 -0.55 -5.37
N LEU A 579 20.76 0.65 -5.11
CA LEU A 579 19.46 0.82 -4.45
C LEU A 579 18.32 0.88 -5.48
N ILE A 580 17.36 -0.04 -5.39
CA ILE A 580 16.07 0.07 -6.08
C ILE A 580 15.04 0.55 -5.05
N LEU A 581 14.74 1.85 -5.09
CA LEU A 581 13.82 2.48 -4.14
C LEU A 581 12.40 2.52 -4.73
N PRO A 582 11.47 1.67 -4.26
CA PRO A 582 10.06 1.83 -4.63
C PRO A 582 9.52 3.14 -4.06
N THR A 583 8.59 3.78 -4.75
CA THR A 583 7.86 4.97 -4.24
C THR A 583 6.46 4.63 -3.74
N SER A 584 6.04 3.37 -3.88
CA SER A 584 4.71 2.91 -3.49
C SER A 584 4.68 1.43 -3.11
N LEU A 585 3.69 1.05 -2.30
CA LEU A 585 3.46 -0.34 -1.92
C LEU A 585 3.31 -1.25 -3.14
N CYS A 586 2.67 -0.79 -4.21
CA CYS A 586 2.48 -1.61 -5.43
C CYS A 586 3.81 -1.90 -6.14
N SER A 587 4.77 -0.98 -6.07
CA SER A 587 6.11 -1.15 -6.67
C SER A 587 7.07 -1.93 -5.76
N SER A 588 6.83 -1.98 -4.44
CA SER A 588 7.70 -2.66 -3.47
C SER A 588 8.03 -4.12 -3.80
N GLN A 589 7.03 -4.93 -4.17
CA GLN A 589 7.28 -6.36 -4.44
C GLN A 589 7.98 -6.59 -5.78
N VAL A 590 7.70 -5.76 -6.79
CA VAL A 590 8.45 -5.79 -8.06
C VAL A 590 9.90 -5.41 -7.81
N ALA A 591 10.15 -4.43 -6.94
CA ALA A 591 11.51 -3.97 -6.62
C ALA A 591 12.29 -5.09 -5.93
N ALA A 592 11.64 -5.79 -5.00
CA ALA A 592 12.21 -6.96 -4.34
C ALA A 592 12.54 -8.09 -5.32
N ALA A 593 11.61 -8.43 -6.22
CA ALA A 593 11.84 -9.46 -7.24
C ALA A 593 13.00 -9.11 -8.18
N ILE A 594 13.10 -7.84 -8.61
CA ILE A 594 14.22 -7.36 -9.45
C ILE A 594 15.53 -7.39 -8.67
N ALA A 595 15.56 -6.91 -7.42
CA ALA A 595 16.76 -6.95 -6.58
C ALA A 595 17.26 -8.38 -6.38
N ASP A 596 16.37 -9.33 -6.08
CA ASP A 596 16.70 -10.75 -5.95
C ASP A 596 17.25 -11.33 -7.25
N LYS A 597 16.67 -10.97 -8.40
CA LYS A 597 17.17 -11.38 -9.72
C LYS A 597 18.58 -10.83 -9.98
N LEU A 598 18.81 -9.54 -9.74
CA LEU A 598 20.11 -8.90 -9.94
C LEU A 598 21.17 -9.45 -8.99
N ASN A 599 20.81 -9.77 -7.74
CA ASN A 599 21.74 -10.38 -6.79
C ASN A 599 22.17 -11.79 -7.21
N ARG A 600 21.26 -12.59 -7.78
CA ARG A 600 21.63 -13.88 -8.40
C ARG A 600 22.58 -13.69 -9.57
N GLU A 601 22.29 -12.75 -10.46
CA GLU A 601 23.17 -12.44 -11.61
C GLU A 601 24.54 -11.88 -11.16
N LEU A 602 24.58 -11.12 -10.07
CA LEU A 602 25.81 -10.56 -9.50
C LEU A 602 26.73 -11.63 -8.89
N TYR A 603 26.14 -12.71 -8.34
CA TYR A 603 26.89 -13.87 -7.85
C TYR A 603 27.67 -14.54 -8.99
N ASP A 604 27.05 -14.66 -10.16
CA ASP A 604 27.68 -15.27 -11.34
C ASP A 604 28.66 -14.33 -12.05
N ALA A 605 28.37 -13.02 -12.05
CA ALA A 605 29.17 -12.00 -12.71
C ALA A 605 29.33 -10.75 -11.83
N PRO A 606 30.40 -10.68 -11.01
CA PRO A 606 30.67 -9.54 -10.15
C PRO A 606 30.74 -8.23 -10.94
N ARG A 607 30.12 -7.17 -10.41
CA ARG A 607 30.16 -5.82 -10.99
C ARG A 607 31.09 -4.94 -10.17
N ALA A 608 32.00 -4.25 -10.84
CA ALA A 608 32.89 -3.31 -10.17
C ALA A 608 32.09 -2.20 -9.47
N GLY A 609 32.24 -2.09 -8.14
CA GLY A 609 31.65 -1.05 -7.29
C GLY A 609 30.17 -1.22 -6.92
N ILE A 610 29.55 -2.38 -7.21
CA ILE A 610 28.27 -2.80 -6.60
C ILE A 610 28.45 -4.22 -6.04
N GLN A 611 28.37 -4.36 -4.72
CA GLN A 611 28.46 -5.64 -4.00
C GLN A 611 27.11 -6.33 -3.86
N ARG A 612 26.02 -5.55 -3.83
CA ARG A 612 24.66 -6.08 -3.77
C ARG A 612 23.63 -5.05 -4.18
N PHE A 613 22.50 -5.55 -4.67
CA PHE A 613 21.29 -4.78 -4.89
C PHE A 613 20.40 -4.87 -3.66
N VAL A 614 19.88 -3.74 -3.24
CA VAL A 614 18.97 -3.65 -2.09
C VAL A 614 17.73 -2.89 -2.51
N THR A 615 16.60 -3.30 -1.97
CA THR A 615 15.36 -2.54 -2.05
C THR A 615 14.85 -2.27 -0.64
N LEU A 616 14.01 -1.24 -0.51
CA LEU A 616 13.38 -0.83 0.74
C LEU A 616 11.86 -0.95 0.57
N PRO A 617 11.32 -2.19 0.56
CA PRO A 617 9.89 -2.40 0.36
C PRO A 617 9.15 -1.81 1.55
N HIS A 618 8.17 -0.97 1.26
CA HIS A 618 7.29 -0.37 2.25
C HIS A 618 5.84 -0.52 1.83
N THR A 619 4.95 -0.18 2.75
CA THR A 619 3.50 -0.31 2.59
C THR A 619 2.82 1.04 2.36
N GLU A 620 3.57 2.14 2.29
CA GLU A 620 3.04 3.49 1.99
C GLU A 620 3.03 3.84 0.48
N GLY A 621 2.59 5.05 0.14
CA GLY A 621 2.60 5.63 -1.21
C GLY A 621 1.25 5.62 -1.92
N CYS A 622 0.31 4.75 -1.52
CA CYS A 622 -1.06 4.70 -2.07
C CYS A 622 -2.10 5.14 -1.01
N ALA A 623 -3.09 5.96 -1.39
CA ALA A 623 -4.29 6.29 -0.59
C ALA A 623 -4.07 6.68 0.90
N VAL A 624 -2.91 7.25 1.24
CA VAL A 624 -2.58 7.67 2.62
C VAL A 624 -2.83 9.16 2.82
N SER A 625 -3.45 9.47 3.96
CA SER A 625 -4.11 10.72 4.32
C SER A 625 -3.18 11.93 4.40
N ALA A 626 -2.29 12.00 5.40
CA ALA A 626 -1.70 13.26 5.90
C ALA A 626 -0.56 13.90 5.09
N ALA A 627 -0.59 15.23 4.91
CA ALA A 627 0.56 16.01 4.40
C ALA A 627 1.83 15.77 5.24
N ASP A 628 1.70 15.67 6.56
CA ASP A 628 2.84 15.37 7.46
C ASP A 628 3.43 13.99 7.18
N ASN A 629 2.59 13.02 6.79
CA ASN A 629 3.04 11.69 6.42
C ASN A 629 3.78 11.74 5.07
N GLU A 630 3.26 12.48 4.08
CA GLU A 630 3.97 12.68 2.81
C GLU A 630 5.36 13.33 3.03
N GLU A 631 5.48 14.31 3.94
CA GLU A 631 6.77 14.90 4.33
C GLU A 631 7.71 13.89 5.01
N ILE A 632 7.21 13.09 5.95
CA ILE A 632 7.98 12.00 6.59
C ILE A 632 8.48 11.01 5.54
N GLN A 633 7.60 10.54 4.65
CA GLN A 633 7.94 9.60 3.58
C GLN A 633 9.02 10.17 2.67
N LEU A 634 8.84 11.41 2.19
CA LEU A 634 9.82 12.09 1.34
C LEU A 634 11.17 12.22 2.04
N ARG A 635 11.19 12.63 3.31
CA ARG A 635 12.43 12.80 4.07
C ARG A 635 13.15 11.47 4.27
N VAL A 636 12.44 10.41 4.62
CA VAL A 636 13.00 9.05 4.72
C VAL A 636 13.58 8.61 3.37
N MET A 637 12.81 8.72 2.27
CA MET A 637 13.25 8.29 0.94
C MET A 637 14.48 9.07 0.46
N LEU A 638 14.46 10.41 0.54
CA LEU A 638 15.59 11.27 0.19
C LEU A 638 16.83 10.93 1.05
N GLY A 639 16.60 10.70 2.35
CA GLY A 639 17.62 10.28 3.29
C GLY A 639 18.34 9.00 2.86
N HIS A 640 17.61 8.00 2.39
CA HIS A 640 18.21 6.75 1.89
C HIS A 640 18.88 6.91 0.53
N LEU A 641 18.33 7.73 -0.38
CA LEU A 641 18.95 8.02 -1.68
C LEU A 641 20.32 8.68 -1.53
N MET A 642 20.44 9.62 -0.57
CA MET A 642 21.69 10.32 -0.27
C MET A 642 22.60 9.54 0.69
N HIS A 643 22.26 8.30 1.06
CA HIS A 643 23.01 7.59 2.09
C HIS A 643 24.43 7.25 1.57
N PRO A 644 25.51 7.51 2.34
CA PRO A 644 26.87 7.33 1.85
C PRO A 644 27.21 5.93 1.33
N ARG A 645 26.49 4.89 1.77
CA ARG A 645 26.60 3.49 1.32
C ARG A 645 25.96 3.19 -0.04
N VAL A 646 25.17 4.11 -0.60
CA VAL A 646 24.47 3.95 -1.89
C VAL A 646 25.37 4.43 -3.01
N ALA A 647 25.82 3.50 -3.86
CA ALA A 647 26.73 3.79 -4.98
C ALA A 647 25.97 4.32 -6.20
N SER A 648 24.77 3.78 -6.41
CA SER A 648 23.84 4.12 -7.48
C SER A 648 22.43 3.81 -7.03
N ALA A 649 21.45 4.59 -7.47
CA ALA A 649 20.07 4.41 -7.09
C ALA A 649 19.11 4.67 -8.25
N LEU A 650 18.06 3.85 -8.30
CA LEU A 650 16.93 3.99 -9.20
C LEU A 650 15.65 4.07 -8.37
N LEU A 651 14.83 5.08 -8.66
CA LEU A 651 13.49 5.20 -8.13
C LEU A 651 12.53 4.46 -9.06
N MET A 652 11.66 3.65 -8.47
CA MET A 652 10.67 2.89 -9.19
C MET A 652 9.29 3.23 -8.67
N GLU A 653 8.51 3.89 -9.51
CA GLU A 653 7.11 4.14 -9.23
C GLU A 653 6.25 3.01 -9.78
N HIS A 654 5.01 2.94 -9.32
CA HIS A 654 4.00 2.17 -10.02
C HIS A 654 3.35 3.01 -11.12
N GLY A 655 2.97 4.26 -10.81
CA GLY A 655 2.43 5.26 -11.76
C GLY A 655 1.08 5.86 -11.33
N CYS A 656 0.45 5.34 -10.27
CA CYS A 656 -0.84 5.81 -9.73
C CYS A 656 -0.78 6.24 -8.25
N GLU A 657 0.41 6.27 -7.67
CA GLU A 657 0.63 6.72 -6.29
C GLU A 657 0.57 8.24 -6.14
N LYS A 658 0.51 8.72 -4.89
CA LYS A 658 0.62 10.14 -4.57
C LYS A 658 2.04 10.67 -4.82
N ILE A 659 3.06 9.91 -4.39
CA ILE A 659 4.47 10.27 -4.56
C ILE A 659 5.03 9.59 -5.83
N HIS A 660 4.63 10.12 -6.99
CA HIS A 660 5.18 9.70 -8.27
C HIS A 660 6.59 10.28 -8.52
N ASN A 661 7.28 9.79 -9.55
CA ASN A 661 8.64 10.19 -9.92
C ASN A 661 8.78 11.71 -10.08
N ASP A 662 7.81 12.43 -10.65
CA ASP A 662 7.90 13.90 -10.73
C ASP A 662 7.86 14.60 -9.36
N ALA A 663 7.15 14.05 -8.37
CA ALA A 663 7.15 14.57 -7.01
C ALA A 663 8.54 14.38 -6.38
N MET A 664 9.14 13.20 -6.57
CA MET A 664 10.52 12.94 -6.15
C MET A 664 11.53 13.85 -6.85
N ARG A 665 11.36 14.14 -8.15
CA ARG A 665 12.20 15.12 -8.86
C ARG A 665 12.12 16.51 -8.24
N ARG A 666 10.91 16.97 -7.90
CA ARG A 666 10.72 18.26 -7.22
C ARG A 666 11.34 18.25 -5.82
N ALA A 667 11.18 17.16 -5.07
CA ALA A 667 11.76 17.01 -3.75
C ALA A 667 13.30 17.01 -3.78
N LEU A 668 13.91 16.30 -4.75
CA LEU A 668 15.35 16.35 -5.02
C LEU A 668 15.82 17.77 -5.37
N ALA A 669 15.09 18.48 -6.23
CA ALA A 669 15.42 19.86 -6.59
C ALA A 669 15.35 20.81 -5.37
N GLY A 670 14.34 20.64 -4.52
CA GLY A 670 14.20 21.38 -3.25
C GLY A 670 15.37 21.11 -2.29
N ALA A 671 15.89 19.88 -2.28
CA ALA A 671 17.09 19.48 -1.55
C ALA A 671 18.40 19.83 -2.27
N ARG A 672 18.35 20.55 -3.41
CA ARG A 672 19.50 20.94 -4.25
C ARG A 672 20.29 19.75 -4.83
N LEU A 673 19.60 18.64 -5.09
CA LEU A 673 20.14 17.44 -5.73
C LEU A 673 19.70 17.38 -7.20
N ARG A 674 20.55 16.83 -8.08
CA ARG A 674 20.22 16.69 -9.50
C ARG A 674 19.44 15.40 -9.73
N ALA A 675 18.25 15.50 -10.34
CA ALA A 675 17.44 14.33 -10.69
C ALA A 675 18.14 13.38 -11.66
N ASP A 676 19.02 13.91 -12.51
CA ASP A 676 19.82 13.12 -13.45
C ASP A 676 20.80 12.17 -12.75
N ASP A 677 21.09 12.39 -11.45
CA ASP A 677 21.94 11.54 -10.62
C ASP A 677 21.28 10.19 -10.24
N TYR A 678 20.00 10.01 -10.59
CA TYR A 678 19.20 8.82 -10.26
C TYR A 678 18.55 8.18 -11.49
N GLY A 679 18.26 6.88 -11.38
CA GLY A 679 17.45 6.14 -12.35
C GLY A 679 15.96 6.33 -12.10
N TRP A 680 15.15 6.16 -13.15
CA TRP A 680 13.72 6.35 -13.08
C TRP A 680 13.00 5.26 -13.87
N ALA A 681 12.14 4.50 -13.19
CA ALA A 681 11.28 3.51 -13.82
C ALA A 681 9.84 3.65 -13.34
N SER A 682 8.90 3.20 -14.16
CA SER A 682 7.46 3.22 -13.91
C SER A 682 6.85 1.95 -14.46
N VAL A 683 6.33 1.08 -13.59
CA VAL A 683 5.74 -0.20 -14.03
C VAL A 683 4.63 0.04 -15.05
N GLN A 684 3.75 1.00 -14.76
CA GLN A 684 2.60 1.26 -15.61
C GLN A 684 2.97 2.00 -16.90
N LEU A 685 3.94 2.94 -16.87
CA LEU A 685 4.29 3.73 -18.06
C LEU A 685 5.32 3.06 -18.98
N ASP A 686 6.23 2.25 -18.44
CA ASP A 686 7.31 1.61 -19.20
C ASP A 686 6.91 0.26 -19.83
N GLY A 687 5.66 -0.19 -19.65
CA GLY A 687 5.14 -1.40 -20.30
C GLY A 687 5.26 -2.68 -19.48
N GLY A 688 5.07 -2.57 -18.16
CA GLY A 688 4.90 -3.73 -17.28
C GLY A 688 6.18 -4.20 -16.61
N ILE A 689 6.05 -5.29 -15.85
CA ILE A 689 7.10 -5.82 -14.97
C ILE A 689 8.37 -6.21 -15.75
N ASP A 690 8.22 -6.90 -16.88
CA ASP A 690 9.34 -7.36 -17.70
C ASP A 690 10.15 -6.18 -18.28
N ARG A 691 9.46 -5.16 -18.81
CA ARG A 691 10.12 -3.99 -19.40
C ARG A 691 10.85 -3.16 -18.36
N VAL A 692 10.24 -2.96 -17.20
CA VAL A 692 10.91 -2.29 -16.08
C VAL A 692 12.12 -3.08 -15.60
N THR A 693 12.03 -4.41 -15.50
CA THR A 693 13.17 -5.26 -15.12
C THR A 693 14.38 -5.01 -16.02
N GLU A 694 14.18 -4.97 -17.34
CA GLU A 694 15.26 -4.69 -18.29
C GLU A 694 15.77 -3.24 -18.21
N LYS A 695 14.88 -2.26 -17.99
CA LYS A 695 15.27 -0.86 -17.77
C LYS A 695 16.13 -0.67 -16.51
N VAL A 696 15.79 -1.37 -15.43
CA VAL A 696 16.57 -1.35 -14.18
C VAL A 696 17.96 -1.99 -14.41
N LYS A 697 18.02 -3.13 -15.11
CA LYS A 697 19.28 -3.77 -15.49
C LYS A 697 20.18 -2.83 -16.29
N GLN A 698 19.62 -2.16 -17.29
CA GLN A 698 20.32 -1.20 -18.13
C GLN A 698 20.89 -0.05 -17.30
N HIS A 699 20.07 0.56 -16.43
CA HIS A 699 20.49 1.65 -15.55
C HIS A 699 21.75 1.31 -14.75
N PHE A 700 21.77 0.16 -14.07
CA PHE A 700 22.91 -0.27 -13.26
C PHE A 700 24.08 -0.82 -14.07
N SER A 701 23.97 -0.92 -15.40
CA SER A 701 25.07 -1.31 -16.28
C SER A 701 25.80 -0.12 -16.90
N GLU A 702 25.11 1.01 -17.12
CA GLU A 702 25.63 2.16 -17.87
C GLU A 702 26.14 3.31 -17.00
N ARG A 703 25.75 3.33 -15.72
CA ARG A 703 25.88 4.52 -14.88
C ARG A 703 27.18 4.58 -14.10
N LYS A 704 27.79 5.77 -14.03
CA LYS A 704 28.94 6.06 -13.17
C LYS A 704 28.53 6.02 -11.70
N LEU A 705 29.34 5.35 -10.89
CA LEU A 705 29.15 5.22 -9.44
C LEU A 705 29.59 6.50 -8.72
N SER A 706 28.91 6.83 -7.62
CA SER A 706 29.31 7.94 -6.76
C SER A 706 30.69 7.70 -6.14
N SER A 707 31.52 8.74 -6.08
CA SER A 707 32.88 8.70 -5.50
C SER A 707 33.09 9.63 -4.31
N GLU A 708 32.16 10.57 -4.06
CA GLU A 708 32.27 11.53 -2.95
C GLU A 708 31.73 10.93 -1.65
N ARG A 709 32.51 11.07 -0.56
CA ARG A 709 32.13 10.58 0.76
C ARG A 709 32.53 11.60 1.83
N SER A 710 31.59 11.91 2.72
CA SER A 710 31.92 12.64 3.94
C SER A 710 32.75 11.75 4.88
N PRO A 711 33.83 12.27 5.50
CA PRO A 711 34.60 11.53 6.50
C PRO A 711 33.90 11.46 7.87
N ALA A 712 32.96 12.38 8.16
CA ALA A 712 32.29 12.46 9.47
C ALA A 712 31.27 11.33 9.64
N GLN A 713 31.37 10.58 10.74
CA GLN A 713 30.51 9.43 11.07
C GLN A 713 29.21 9.88 11.73
N THR A 714 28.10 9.23 11.39
CA THR A 714 26.82 9.41 12.08
C THR A 714 26.39 8.08 12.68
N VAL A 715 26.20 8.01 13.99
CA VAL A 715 25.80 6.77 14.70
C VAL A 715 24.45 6.99 15.39
N GLY A 716 23.52 6.06 15.15
CA GLY A 716 22.24 6.01 15.83
C GLY A 716 22.32 5.12 17.07
N LEU A 717 21.82 5.58 18.22
CA LEU A 717 21.81 4.81 19.46
C LEU A 717 20.37 4.63 19.95
N ILE A 718 19.92 3.38 20.01
CA ILE A 718 18.61 3.00 20.57
C ILE A 718 18.85 2.24 21.87
N LEU A 719 18.18 2.68 22.93
CA LEU A 719 18.12 1.97 24.20
C LEU A 719 16.69 1.52 24.42
N ASP A 720 16.53 0.25 24.77
CA ASP A 720 15.29 -0.25 25.34
C ASP A 720 15.03 0.38 26.73
N ARG A 721 13.82 0.24 27.27
CA ARG A 721 13.42 0.92 28.52
C ARG A 721 14.31 0.56 29.72
N GLU A 722 14.71 -0.70 29.81
CA GLU A 722 15.48 -1.23 30.93
C GLU A 722 16.85 -1.69 30.44
N VAL A 723 17.86 -0.84 30.59
CA VAL A 723 19.25 -1.15 30.23
C VAL A 723 20.14 -0.87 31.44
N PRO A 724 21.08 -1.77 31.81
CA PRO A 724 21.97 -1.54 32.94
C PRO A 724 22.80 -0.26 32.80
N ALA A 725 23.00 0.45 33.91
CA ALA A 725 23.70 1.73 33.94
C ALA A 725 25.11 1.66 33.34
N PHE A 726 25.82 0.55 33.53
CA PHE A 726 27.15 0.37 32.97
C PHE A 726 27.16 0.35 31.43
N LEU A 727 26.11 -0.19 30.80
CA LEU A 727 25.99 -0.21 29.35
C LEU A 727 25.65 1.19 28.82
N VAL A 728 24.82 1.95 29.56
CA VAL A 728 24.59 3.38 29.27
C VAL A 728 25.90 4.17 29.34
N ASN A 729 26.75 3.91 30.35
CA ASN A 729 28.06 4.54 30.48
C ASN A 729 28.99 4.19 29.32
N ALA A 730 29.10 2.90 28.96
CA ALA A 730 29.95 2.46 27.87
C ALA A 730 29.53 3.09 26.52
N LEU A 731 28.23 3.15 26.24
CA LEU A 731 27.69 3.79 25.04
C LEU A 731 27.92 5.30 25.06
N ALA A 732 27.73 5.96 26.21
CA ALA A 732 28.02 7.40 26.35
C ALA A 732 29.50 7.72 26.12
N ASP A 733 30.42 6.86 26.56
CA ASP A 733 31.86 7.05 26.38
C ASP A 733 32.27 6.92 24.90
N ILE A 734 31.70 5.94 24.18
CA ILE A 734 31.89 5.79 22.74
C ILE A 734 31.28 6.97 21.97
N ALA A 735 30.06 7.36 22.35
CA ALA A 735 29.35 8.48 21.74
C ALA A 735 30.10 9.81 21.90
N ALA A 736 30.71 10.05 23.07
CA ALA A 736 31.59 11.19 23.31
C ALA A 736 32.85 11.15 22.43
N GLY A 737 33.41 9.95 22.18
CA GLY A 737 34.52 9.77 21.24
C GLY A 737 34.16 10.15 19.81
N VAL A 738 33.03 9.66 19.31
CA VAL A 738 32.52 10.00 17.96
C VAL A 738 32.32 11.52 17.80
N ILE A 739 31.70 12.17 18.79
CA ILE A 739 31.49 13.63 18.74
C ILE A 739 32.82 14.39 18.82
N GLY A 740 33.77 13.92 19.64
CA GLY A 740 35.11 14.51 19.75
C GLY A 740 35.91 14.52 18.45
N GLU A 741 35.59 13.61 17.53
CA GLU A 741 36.17 13.53 16.17
C GLU A 741 35.36 14.29 15.11
N GLY A 742 34.34 15.04 15.53
CA GLY A 742 33.46 15.80 14.63
C GLY A 742 32.34 14.97 14.01
N GLY A 743 32.04 13.80 14.57
CA GLY A 743 30.89 12.97 14.19
C GLY A 743 29.59 13.38 14.87
N THR A 744 28.53 12.66 14.55
CA THR A 744 27.16 12.90 15.01
C THR A 744 26.59 11.68 15.71
N ILE A 745 25.94 11.90 16.86
CA ILE A 745 25.16 10.90 17.58
C ILE A 745 23.69 11.29 17.51
N ILE A 746 22.85 10.37 17.03
CA ILE A 746 21.41 10.56 16.99
C ILE A 746 20.77 9.57 17.96
N VAL A 747 20.02 10.10 18.93
CA VAL A 747 19.22 9.32 19.88
C VAL A 747 17.75 9.61 19.57
N PRO A 748 16.93 8.62 19.18
CA PRO A 748 15.50 8.82 19.01
C PRO A 748 14.82 8.96 20.38
N GLU A 749 13.73 9.71 20.49
CA GLU A 749 12.86 9.82 21.68
C GLU A 749 12.06 8.52 21.92
N PHE A 750 12.77 7.41 22.05
CA PHE A 750 12.25 6.06 22.13
C PHE A 750 12.85 5.33 23.32
N GLY A 751 12.05 4.51 24.01
CA GLY A 751 12.54 3.59 25.06
C GLY A 751 13.32 4.30 26.16
N GLY A 752 14.59 3.91 26.34
CA GLY A 752 15.52 4.40 27.36
C GLY A 752 16.31 5.66 26.97
N ALA A 753 15.93 6.38 25.91
CA ALA A 753 16.66 7.57 25.42
C ALA A 753 17.02 8.58 26.52
N GLN A 754 16.11 8.84 27.45
CA GLN A 754 16.30 9.78 28.55
C GLN A 754 17.49 9.43 29.45
N ALA A 755 17.80 8.15 29.64
CA ALA A 755 18.95 7.72 30.43
C ALA A 755 20.27 8.15 29.75
N LEU A 756 20.37 7.96 28.43
CA LEU A 756 21.53 8.36 27.65
C LEU A 756 21.66 9.88 27.54
N ILE A 757 20.55 10.59 27.26
CA ILE A 757 20.52 12.06 27.22
C ILE A 757 20.90 12.65 28.58
N SER A 758 20.37 12.11 29.69
CA SER A 758 20.74 12.55 31.03
C SER A 758 22.21 12.31 31.36
N ARG A 759 22.82 11.26 30.80
CA ARG A 759 24.24 10.94 30.99
C ARG A 759 25.16 11.86 30.18
N MET A 760 24.75 12.25 28.97
CA MET A 760 25.61 12.96 28.01
C MET A 760 25.36 14.47 27.93
N SER A 761 24.11 14.92 28.09
CA SER A 761 23.68 16.31 27.86
C SER A 761 23.67 17.14 29.15
N ALA A 762 24.15 18.39 29.06
CA ALA A 762 23.99 19.41 30.11
C ALA A 762 22.54 19.90 30.24
N ALA A 763 21.69 19.61 29.24
CA ALA A 763 20.25 19.81 29.25
C ALA A 763 19.54 18.45 29.26
N PRO A 764 19.35 17.81 30.43
CA PRO A 764 18.80 16.46 30.50
C PRO A 764 17.34 16.40 30.04
N ASN A 765 16.55 17.47 30.21
CA ASN A 765 15.13 17.52 29.81
C ASN A 765 14.95 18.30 28.49
N ALA A 766 15.92 18.18 27.57
CA ALA A 766 15.84 18.87 26.29
C ALA A 766 14.76 18.25 25.39
N GLU A 767 14.14 19.08 24.57
CA GLU A 767 13.21 18.66 23.52
C GLU A 767 13.98 18.15 22.29
N ALA A 768 13.28 17.47 21.38
CA ALA A 768 13.84 17.03 20.12
C ALA A 768 14.54 18.18 19.36
N THR A 769 15.72 17.86 18.83
CA THR A 769 16.54 18.73 17.99
C THR A 769 16.42 18.42 16.51
N LEU A 770 15.91 17.23 16.17
CA LEU A 770 15.67 16.78 14.80
C LEU A 770 14.24 16.26 14.69
N HIS A 771 13.60 16.49 13.56
CA HIS A 771 12.40 15.78 13.19
C HIS A 771 12.71 14.33 12.79
N PHE A 772 11.68 13.48 12.74
CA PHE A 772 11.79 12.09 12.34
C PHE A 772 12.48 11.94 11.00
N ALA A 773 13.59 11.18 10.95
CA ALA A 773 14.43 10.99 9.77
C ALA A 773 15.12 12.25 9.22
N GLU A 774 15.15 13.35 9.97
CA GLU A 774 15.85 14.57 9.56
C GLU A 774 17.35 14.39 9.64
N ARG A 775 18.04 14.84 8.59
CA ARG A 775 19.49 14.82 8.54
C ARG A 775 20.04 16.01 9.32
N PRO A 776 20.98 15.77 10.27
CA PRO A 776 21.60 16.85 11.02
C PRO A 776 22.42 17.76 10.10
N THR A 777 22.34 19.07 10.33
CA THR A 777 23.13 20.07 9.60
C THR A 777 24.44 20.43 10.32
N ALA A 778 24.58 20.02 11.59
CA ALA A 778 25.75 20.21 12.41
C ALA A 778 26.15 18.89 13.10
N ALA A 779 27.44 18.73 13.38
CA ALA A 779 27.93 17.61 14.17
C ALA A 779 27.60 17.79 15.67
N GLY A 780 27.40 16.68 16.38
CA GLY A 780 27.12 16.70 17.82
C GLY A 780 26.10 15.66 18.28
N LEU A 781 25.56 15.86 19.49
CA LEU A 781 24.49 15.02 20.04
C LEU A 781 23.13 15.58 19.65
N HIS A 782 22.31 14.78 18.98
CA HIS A 782 20.96 15.12 18.60
C HIS A 782 19.95 14.17 19.23
N LEU A 783 18.86 14.76 19.73
CA LEU A 783 17.63 14.06 20.06
C LEU A 783 16.69 14.16 18.85
N MET A 784 16.22 13.03 18.33
CA MET A 784 15.29 12.97 17.18
C MET A 784 13.89 12.62 17.68
N ASP A 785 12.87 13.34 17.25
CA ASP A 785 11.49 12.99 17.59
C ASP A 785 11.17 11.56 17.10
N ALA A 786 10.27 10.89 17.83
CA ALA A 786 9.82 9.54 17.51
C ALA A 786 8.30 9.51 17.58
N PRO A 787 7.59 9.86 16.48
CA PRO A 787 6.14 9.81 16.43
C PRO A 787 5.63 8.36 16.51
N SER A 788 6.55 7.38 16.49
CA SER A 788 6.28 5.96 16.64
C SER A 788 7.06 5.26 17.74
N ALA A 789 6.39 4.31 18.40
CA ALA A 789 6.95 3.35 19.34
C ALA A 789 7.24 1.99 18.67
N HIS A 790 7.24 1.92 17.33
CA HIS A 790 7.60 0.72 16.58
C HIS A 790 9.10 0.70 16.26
N ALA A 791 9.80 -0.35 16.70
CA ALA A 791 11.26 -0.47 16.59
C ALA A 791 11.79 -0.31 15.15
N VAL A 792 11.15 -0.98 14.17
CA VAL A 792 11.58 -0.93 12.76
C VAL A 792 11.37 0.46 12.15
N GLU A 793 10.33 1.19 12.56
CA GLU A 793 10.09 2.55 12.06
C GLU A 793 11.20 3.50 12.56
N VAL A 794 11.64 3.35 13.81
CA VAL A 794 12.74 4.12 14.39
C VAL A 794 14.08 3.77 13.73
N ILE A 795 14.36 2.48 13.50
CA ILE A 795 15.55 2.04 12.76
C ILE A 795 15.54 2.62 11.33
N THR A 796 14.39 2.61 10.67
CA THR A 796 14.19 3.20 9.34
C THR A 796 14.46 4.71 9.36
N ALA A 797 14.00 5.43 10.38
CA ALA A 797 14.24 6.86 10.51
C ALA A 797 15.70 7.21 10.73
N LEU A 798 16.42 6.48 11.57
CA LEU A 798 17.86 6.65 11.75
C LEU A 798 18.61 6.44 10.43
N GLY A 799 18.18 5.47 9.61
CA GLY A 799 18.71 5.30 8.26
C GLY A 799 18.47 6.49 7.34
N GLY A 800 17.27 7.06 7.37
CA GLY A 800 16.93 8.28 6.62
C GLY A 800 17.73 9.51 7.10
N ALA A 801 17.95 9.62 8.40
CA ALA A 801 18.78 10.65 9.03
C ALA A 801 20.29 10.52 8.68
N GLY A 802 20.69 9.42 8.02
CA GLY A 802 22.04 9.20 7.51
C GLY A 802 22.97 8.48 8.49
N CYS A 803 22.44 7.73 9.45
CA CYS A 803 23.27 6.89 10.33
C CYS A 803 23.99 5.78 9.55
N ASP A 804 25.32 5.72 9.68
CA ASP A 804 26.17 4.69 9.05
C ASP A 804 26.15 3.36 9.80
N LEU A 805 25.78 3.43 11.08
CA LEU A 805 25.69 2.37 12.07
C LEU A 805 24.54 2.70 13.01
N ILE A 806 23.75 1.68 13.35
CA ILE A 806 22.73 1.76 14.38
C ILE A 806 23.12 0.76 15.46
N VAL A 807 23.10 1.20 16.71
CA VAL A 807 23.38 0.35 17.88
C VAL A 807 22.10 0.23 18.69
N VAL A 808 21.69 -1.00 18.97
CA VAL A 808 20.51 -1.30 19.79
C VAL A 808 20.97 -1.99 21.07
N ALA A 809 20.77 -1.35 22.21
CA ALA A 809 20.92 -1.98 23.50
C ALA A 809 19.54 -2.44 23.99
N THR A 810 19.33 -3.75 24.07
CA THR A 810 18.04 -4.33 24.50
C THR A 810 18.26 -5.50 25.46
N GLN A 811 17.30 -5.70 26.36
CA GLN A 811 17.22 -6.88 27.21
C GLN A 811 16.12 -7.85 26.74
N SER A 812 15.35 -7.44 25.72
CA SER A 812 14.42 -8.31 25.01
C SER A 812 15.17 -9.11 23.94
N ARG A 813 14.43 -9.82 23.09
CA ARG A 813 15.00 -10.58 21.99
C ARG A 813 15.64 -9.67 20.93
N PRO A 814 16.53 -10.20 20.08
CA PRO A 814 17.05 -9.43 18.96
C PRO A 814 15.93 -8.93 18.04
N TRP A 815 16.00 -7.65 17.67
CA TRP A 815 15.06 -7.00 16.78
C TRP A 815 15.35 -7.30 15.32
N GLN A 816 14.38 -7.05 14.44
CA GLN A 816 14.61 -6.99 13.01
C GLN A 816 15.63 -5.88 12.69
N ALA A 817 16.57 -6.16 11.79
CA ALA A 817 17.60 -5.21 11.40
C ALA A 817 17.21 -4.41 10.14
N HIS A 818 17.97 -3.36 9.83
CA HIS A 818 17.79 -2.59 8.60
C HIS A 818 18.31 -3.38 7.37
N PRO A 819 17.72 -3.24 6.15
CA PRO A 819 18.14 -4.00 4.98
C PRO A 819 19.60 -3.76 4.56
N PHE A 820 20.15 -2.57 4.81
CA PHE A 820 21.56 -2.31 4.47
C PHE A 820 22.43 -1.53 5.44
N ILE A 821 21.85 -0.98 6.50
CA ILE A 821 22.62 -0.22 7.49
C ILE A 821 22.96 -1.19 8.60
N PRO A 822 24.24 -1.33 9.02
CA PRO A 822 24.59 -2.25 10.08
C PRO A 822 23.83 -1.92 11.37
N VAL A 823 23.10 -2.90 11.91
CA VAL A 823 22.40 -2.79 13.19
C VAL A 823 23.04 -3.74 14.18
N VAL A 824 23.94 -3.22 15.03
CA VAL A 824 24.63 -4.01 16.05
C VAL A 824 23.76 -4.06 17.31
N GLN A 825 23.42 -5.27 17.74
CA GLN A 825 22.55 -5.48 18.90
C GLN A 825 23.33 -6.01 20.10
N ILE A 826 23.09 -5.38 21.25
CA ILE A 826 23.80 -5.63 22.50
C ILE A 826 22.80 -6.07 23.55
N ALA A 827 23.07 -7.21 24.18
CA ALA A 827 22.37 -7.66 25.37
C ALA A 827 23.25 -7.59 26.62
N ALA A 828 22.60 -7.50 27.79
CA ALA A 828 23.26 -7.70 29.08
C ALA A 828 22.72 -8.96 29.78
N SER A 829 23.18 -9.22 31.00
CA SER A 829 23.05 -10.47 31.77
C SER A 829 21.65 -11.11 31.94
N ALA A 830 20.59 -10.54 31.36
CA ALA A 830 19.22 -11.04 31.46
C ALA A 830 18.75 -11.92 30.28
N SER A 831 19.54 -12.05 29.19
CA SER A 831 19.10 -12.81 28.01
C SER A 831 19.29 -14.33 28.15
N ALA A 832 18.25 -15.09 27.81
CA ALA A 832 18.30 -16.56 27.77
C ALA A 832 19.15 -17.11 26.62
N HIS A 833 19.34 -16.34 25.55
CA HIS A 833 20.06 -16.74 24.33
C HIS A 833 21.11 -15.67 23.95
N PRO A 834 22.18 -15.49 24.75
CA PRO A 834 23.20 -14.46 24.52
C PRO A 834 23.91 -14.57 23.16
N GLU A 835 23.97 -15.77 22.59
CA GLU A 835 24.53 -16.07 21.28
C GLU A 835 23.76 -15.44 20.12
N GLU A 836 22.55 -14.93 20.33
CA GLU A 836 21.79 -14.26 19.27
C GLU A 836 22.21 -12.80 19.05
N PHE A 837 22.86 -12.18 20.04
CA PHE A 837 23.31 -10.79 20.02
C PHE A 837 24.72 -10.67 19.46
N ASP A 838 25.02 -9.53 18.84
CA ASP A 838 26.35 -9.26 18.29
C ASP A 838 27.39 -9.08 19.40
N VAL A 839 26.97 -8.44 20.50
CA VAL A 839 27.79 -8.22 21.69
C VAL A 839 26.98 -8.59 22.94
N PHE A 840 27.61 -9.28 23.88
CA PHE A 840 27.02 -9.64 25.15
C PHE A 840 27.84 -9.08 26.31
N ALA A 841 27.18 -8.44 27.26
CA ALA A 841 27.81 -7.71 28.36
C ALA A 841 27.43 -8.29 29.72
N THR A 842 28.41 -8.72 30.51
CA THR A 842 28.18 -9.27 31.86
C THR A 842 28.46 -8.30 32.99
N GLU A 843 29.41 -7.36 32.82
CA GLU A 843 29.77 -6.36 33.83
C GLU A 843 30.53 -5.16 33.23
N GLU A 844 30.63 -4.06 34.00
CA GLU A 844 31.41 -2.89 33.62
C GLU A 844 32.91 -3.17 33.69
N SER A 845 33.61 -3.10 32.56
CA SER A 845 35.07 -3.07 32.57
C SER A 845 35.61 -2.21 31.41
N PRO A 846 36.78 -1.56 31.58
CA PRO A 846 37.45 -0.88 30.46
C PRO A 846 37.72 -1.79 29.27
N GLN A 847 37.85 -3.11 29.50
CA GLN A 847 38.02 -4.10 28.45
C GLN A 847 36.71 -4.33 27.68
N PHE A 848 35.57 -4.37 28.36
CA PHE A 848 34.25 -4.43 27.72
C PHE A 848 34.02 -3.23 26.81
N THR A 849 34.21 -2.00 27.30
CA THR A 849 34.00 -0.79 26.48
C THR A 849 34.90 -0.78 25.23
N ARG A 850 36.16 -1.21 25.35
CA ARG A 850 37.06 -1.36 24.20
C ARG A 850 36.64 -2.46 23.24
N GLY A 851 36.19 -3.61 23.76
CA GLY A 851 35.68 -4.71 22.94
C GLY A 851 34.42 -4.32 22.17
N LEU A 852 33.50 -3.60 22.83
CA LEU A 852 32.33 -3.00 22.20
C LEU A 852 32.74 -2.04 21.08
N ALA A 853 33.63 -1.08 21.37
CA ALA A 853 34.14 -0.16 20.35
C ALA A 853 34.74 -0.90 19.13
N GLY A 854 35.54 -1.95 19.36
CA GLY A 854 36.10 -2.78 18.29
C GLY A 854 35.02 -3.48 17.44
N ALA A 855 33.96 -4.02 18.07
CA ALA A 855 32.84 -4.61 17.32
C ALA A 855 32.09 -3.57 16.47
N LEU A 856 31.90 -2.35 17.00
CA LEU A 856 31.28 -1.25 16.25
C LEU A 856 32.16 -0.78 15.08
N GLU A 857 33.48 -0.71 15.28
CA GLU A 857 34.46 -0.43 14.22
C GLU A 857 34.42 -1.51 13.13
N ASP A 858 34.38 -2.79 13.50
CA ASP A 858 34.31 -3.88 12.55
C ASP A 858 33.00 -3.85 11.76
N ALA A 859 31.87 -3.52 12.40
CA ALA A 859 30.59 -3.37 11.72
C ALA A 859 30.59 -2.15 10.78
N LEU A 860 31.14 -1.02 11.22
CA LEU A 860 31.31 0.18 10.40
C LEU A 860 32.14 -0.16 9.16
N ALA A 861 33.30 -0.78 9.36
CA ALA A 861 34.26 -1.20 8.34
C ALA A 861 33.78 -2.36 7.45
N GLY A 862 32.63 -2.99 7.74
CA GLY A 862 32.12 -4.15 7.02
C GLY A 862 32.90 -5.45 7.26
N ARG A 863 33.77 -5.49 8.27
CA ARG A 863 34.45 -6.72 8.73
C ARG A 863 33.55 -7.61 9.58
N LEU A 864 32.52 -7.02 10.19
CA LEU A 864 31.45 -7.71 10.91
C LEU A 864 30.11 -7.47 10.19
N VAL A 865 29.40 -8.53 9.85
CA VAL A 865 27.99 -8.45 9.43
C VAL A 865 27.13 -8.79 10.65
N PRO A 866 26.29 -7.86 11.14
CA PRO A 866 25.44 -8.12 12.29
C PRO A 866 24.54 -9.36 12.11
N LYS A 867 24.37 -10.14 13.17
CA LYS A 867 23.77 -11.48 13.14
C LYS A 867 22.36 -11.50 12.56
N MET A 868 21.50 -10.54 12.92
CA MET A 868 20.14 -10.47 12.37
C MET A 868 20.12 -10.14 10.86
N GLN A 869 21.09 -9.35 10.39
CA GLN A 869 21.23 -9.08 8.95
C GLN A 869 21.77 -10.31 8.21
N GLN A 870 22.72 -11.03 8.80
CA GLN A 870 23.25 -12.28 8.24
C GLN A 870 22.14 -13.33 8.06
N ARG A 871 21.20 -13.40 9.00
CA ARG A 871 20.03 -14.29 8.95
C ARG A 871 18.93 -13.83 7.99
N GLY A 872 19.06 -12.63 7.42
CA GLY A 872 18.02 -12.01 6.59
C GLY A 872 16.79 -11.57 7.37
N ASN A 873 16.87 -11.49 8.71
CA ASN A 873 15.82 -10.97 9.59
C ASN A 873 15.81 -9.44 9.53
N VAL A 874 15.49 -8.90 8.35
CA VAL A 874 15.51 -7.47 8.05
C VAL A 874 14.13 -6.97 7.66
N ASP A 875 13.87 -5.70 7.94
CA ASP A 875 12.62 -5.06 7.55
C ASP A 875 12.77 -3.54 7.37
N PHE A 876 11.81 -2.93 6.68
CA PHE A 876 11.77 -1.50 6.41
C PHE A 876 10.32 -1.01 6.51
N GLN A 877 10.05 -0.08 7.42
CA GLN A 877 8.70 0.41 7.67
C GLN A 877 8.70 1.92 7.79
N LEU A 878 7.79 2.55 7.07
CA LEU A 878 7.59 3.99 7.09
C LEU A 878 6.55 4.32 8.15
N SER A 879 6.88 5.26 9.04
CA SER A 879 5.92 5.77 10.01
C SER A 879 4.87 6.63 9.32
N ARG A 880 3.63 6.52 9.80
CA ARG A 880 2.53 7.37 9.37
C ARG A 880 2.43 8.69 10.13
N GLY A 881 3.31 8.89 11.11
CA GLY A 881 3.23 10.01 12.03
C GLY A 881 1.97 9.94 12.91
N GLN A 882 1.68 11.03 13.61
CA GLN A 882 0.54 11.10 14.53
C GLN A 882 -0.82 11.14 13.79
N PHE A 883 -0.87 11.81 12.64
CA PHE A 883 -2.12 12.08 11.90
C PHE A 883 -2.37 11.13 10.74
N GLY A 884 -1.45 10.22 10.41
CA GLY A 884 -1.62 9.37 9.25
C GLY A 884 -2.82 8.43 9.38
N VAL A 885 -3.68 8.49 8.37
CA VAL A 885 -4.90 7.70 8.20
C VAL A 885 -4.88 7.12 6.79
N THR A 886 -5.55 6.00 6.55
CA THR A 886 -5.83 5.55 5.17
C THR A 886 -7.21 6.03 4.78
N LEU A 887 -7.33 6.67 3.61
CA LEU A 887 -8.65 6.91 3.00
C LEU A 887 -9.05 5.73 2.15
#